data_AF-A0A2M6X9I3-F1
#
_entry.id   AF-A0A2M6X9I3-F1
#
_cell.length_a   1.000
_cell.length_b   1.000
_cell.length_c   1.000
_cell.angle_alpha   90.00
_cell.angle_beta   90.00
_cell.angle_gamma   90.00
#
_symmetry.space_group_name_H-M   'P 1'
#
loop_
_entity.id
_entity.type
_entity.pdbx_description
1 polymer ?
#
loop_
_entity_poly.entity_id
_entity_poly.type
_entity_poly.pdbx_seq_one_letter_code
_entity_poly.pdbx_strand_id
1 'polypeptide(L)'
;DKLGRVSPNMFVEDWLRFVIKMATGSGKTKVMSLLLAWSYFHKLYEKDSELSKNFLLITPNIIVLDRIKTDFEGLKIFYEDPILPDNGYGGQNWQDDFQIKLHLQDEVGTISKSGNIFLTNIHRVYECSIKEASFKDDDASDYFLGDKVVGKTNDSKIDLGEIVRDVDELMVINDEAHHIHDPKMAWSKSIEDIHNRLLQKGKKLALQIDMTATPKNNRGEIFVQTVSDYPLVEAIHQGVVKNPVLPDSASRAKLQEKQSALFAEKYEDFIRLGVEEWEKTYKELEPTGKKSILFIMTDDTRNCDDVAEFLEKSYPRLKGAILTIHTNKSGEISETVSGKKEKELRELRKKANEIDSMESPYKVIVSVLMLKEGWDVKNVTTIVGLRPYGADSQILPEQTLGRGLRRMFFGQNVLEYVSVIGTPAFMEFVESIKAEGVELEKRKMDRSGSPITPTVIEVDNQNVKKDIENLDIELPILTPRIQREYKNLNLLNIAEFKHKKISAKQFSEEERKEIVFKEVIDDKLHHTTILNSAVEPNYQSVVGFFAQRIMKELRLFGCYDILFGKVKEFISDDLFSEKVNLDDANILRNLSELEAVKTIVETFKKEINDLTAQDVGNTEIKNYLKISSARPFVVTDKKYLLPKKSVFNKIVGDNEFELEFADFLEGADDIISFAKNYYEIHFKIDYKNASGAISSYYPDFFVKTDNKTIYIVETKGREDLNDIEKIKRLEQWCEDASDRQKKIVYKMLYVKQEEWDKYKPTSFRQLAEAFK
;
A
#
# COMPACT_ATOMS: atom_id res chain seq x y z
N ASP A 1 -6.38 -21.79 -29.59
CA ASP A 1 -6.64 -23.16 -30.05
C ASP A 1 -6.22 -24.13 -28.93
N LYS A 2 -6.31 -25.45 -29.12
CA LYS A 2 -5.82 -26.44 -28.12
C LYS A 2 -4.31 -26.34 -27.82
N LEU A 3 -3.58 -25.45 -28.50
CA LEU A 3 -2.15 -25.17 -28.34
C LEU A 3 -1.90 -23.81 -27.63
N GLY A 4 -2.94 -23.16 -27.11
CA GLY A 4 -2.84 -21.86 -26.43
C GLY A 4 -2.64 -20.66 -27.37
N ARG A 5 -2.80 -20.82 -28.69
CA ARG A 5 -2.64 -19.73 -29.66
C ARG A 5 -3.93 -18.95 -29.84
N VAL A 6 -3.84 -17.63 -29.78
CA VAL A 6 -4.98 -16.73 -30.00
C VAL A 6 -5.15 -16.49 -31.50
N SER A 7 -6.36 -16.68 -32.02
CA SER A 7 -6.70 -16.39 -33.43
C SER A 7 -7.62 -15.17 -33.53
N PRO A 8 -7.57 -14.38 -34.61
CA PRO A 8 -8.44 -13.20 -34.78
C PRO A 8 -9.93 -13.50 -34.57
N ASN A 9 -10.41 -14.66 -35.00
CA ASN A 9 -11.82 -15.10 -34.85
C ASN A 9 -12.26 -15.36 -33.39
N MET A 10 -11.36 -15.23 -32.42
CA MET A 10 -11.67 -15.34 -30.99
C MET A 10 -12.06 -13.99 -30.37
N PHE A 11 -11.78 -12.88 -31.05
CA PHE A 11 -12.19 -11.55 -30.63
C PHE A 11 -13.53 -11.21 -31.28
N VAL A 12 -14.43 -10.61 -30.49
CA VAL A 12 -15.75 -10.18 -30.97
C VAL A 12 -15.69 -8.72 -31.44
N GLU A 13 -14.71 -7.97 -30.92
CA GLU A 13 -14.54 -6.54 -31.16
C GLU A 13 -13.44 -6.25 -32.18
N ASP A 14 -13.63 -5.18 -32.95
CA ASP A 14 -12.67 -4.71 -33.97
C ASP A 14 -11.66 -3.66 -33.44
N TRP A 15 -11.68 -3.38 -32.12
CA TRP A 15 -10.77 -2.43 -31.47
C TRP A 15 -9.92 -3.07 -30.37
N LEU A 16 -8.88 -2.35 -29.93
CA LEU A 16 -7.96 -2.84 -28.89
C LEU A 16 -8.63 -2.85 -27.52
N ARG A 17 -8.89 -4.05 -27.00
CA ARG A 17 -9.48 -4.31 -25.68
C ARG A 17 -8.56 -5.21 -24.85
N PHE A 18 -8.19 -4.74 -23.66
CA PHE A 18 -7.44 -5.52 -22.67
C PHE A 18 -8.24 -5.70 -21.39
N VAL A 19 -8.20 -6.90 -20.84
CA VAL A 19 -8.82 -7.24 -19.55
C VAL A 19 -7.71 -7.45 -18.52
N ILE A 20 -7.81 -6.74 -17.40
CA ILE A 20 -6.92 -6.85 -16.26
C ILE A 20 -7.71 -7.50 -15.11
N LYS A 21 -7.33 -8.72 -14.75
CA LYS A 21 -7.91 -9.39 -13.57
C LYS A 21 -7.21 -8.92 -12.32
N MET A 22 -7.98 -8.36 -11.39
CA MET A 22 -7.51 -7.88 -10.09
C MET A 22 -8.45 -8.28 -8.98
N ALA A 23 -7.91 -8.94 -7.95
CA ALA A 23 -8.63 -9.26 -6.73
C ALA A 23 -9.38 -8.04 -6.14
N THR A 24 -10.57 -8.27 -5.58
CA THR A 24 -11.34 -7.22 -4.93
C THR A 24 -10.54 -6.62 -3.78
N GLY A 25 -10.36 -5.30 -3.79
CA GLY A 25 -9.60 -4.60 -2.75
C GLY A 25 -8.09 -4.50 -2.99
N SER A 26 -7.55 -5.01 -4.11
CA SER A 26 -6.12 -4.93 -4.44
C SER A 26 -5.64 -3.58 -4.99
N GLY A 27 -6.50 -2.55 -5.01
CA GLY A 27 -6.14 -1.21 -5.49
C GLY A 27 -6.45 -0.95 -6.97
N LYS A 28 -7.60 -1.43 -7.48
CA LYS A 28 -8.06 -1.18 -8.86
C LYS A 28 -7.97 0.31 -9.24
N THR A 29 -8.49 1.21 -8.40
CA THR A 29 -8.46 2.67 -8.68
C THR A 29 -7.04 3.19 -8.93
N LYS A 30 -6.04 2.70 -8.19
CA LYS A 30 -4.62 3.09 -8.34
C LYS A 30 -4.04 2.65 -9.70
N VAL A 31 -4.36 1.44 -10.14
CA VAL A 31 -3.93 0.97 -11.46
C VAL A 31 -4.64 1.75 -12.57
N MET A 32 -5.92 2.10 -12.39
CA MET A 32 -6.65 2.95 -13.34
C MET A 32 -5.98 4.31 -13.49
N SER A 33 -5.63 4.99 -12.38
CA SER A 33 -4.98 6.31 -12.43
C SER A 33 -3.57 6.25 -13.02
N LEU A 34 -2.80 5.20 -12.76
CA LEU A 34 -1.49 4.97 -13.40
C LEU A 34 -1.62 4.81 -14.93
N LEU A 35 -2.59 4.02 -15.41
CA LEU A 35 -2.84 3.83 -16.84
C LEU A 35 -3.31 5.12 -17.52
N LEU A 36 -4.10 5.92 -16.81
CA LEU A 36 -4.57 7.23 -17.24
C LEU A 36 -3.40 8.21 -17.41
N ALA A 37 -2.54 8.32 -16.39
CA ALA A 37 -1.34 9.16 -16.44
C ALA A 37 -0.39 8.69 -17.54
N TRP A 38 -0.17 7.38 -17.66
CA TRP A 38 0.66 6.81 -18.72
C TRP A 38 0.16 7.19 -20.12
N SER A 39 -1.12 6.98 -20.43
CA SER A 39 -1.71 7.37 -21.72
C SER A 39 -1.60 8.87 -21.98
N TYR A 40 -1.82 9.69 -20.95
CA TYR A 40 -1.73 11.14 -21.03
C TYR A 40 -0.32 11.61 -21.45
N PHE A 41 0.71 11.17 -20.72
CA PHE A 41 2.09 11.57 -21.00
C PHE A 41 2.66 10.94 -22.25
N HIS A 42 2.28 9.69 -22.56
CA HIS A 42 2.67 9.07 -23.81
C HIS A 42 2.13 9.89 -25.00
N LYS A 43 0.89 10.39 -24.92
CA LYS A 43 0.34 11.29 -25.94
C LYS A 43 0.92 12.71 -25.92
N LEU A 44 1.47 13.16 -24.80
CA LEU A 44 2.06 14.49 -24.68
C LEU A 44 3.52 14.54 -25.16
N TYR A 45 4.33 13.54 -24.79
CA TYR A 45 5.77 13.54 -24.99
C TYR A 45 6.24 12.71 -26.19
N GLU A 46 5.47 11.69 -26.62
CA GLU A 46 5.82 10.88 -27.80
C GLU A 46 5.17 11.43 -29.07
N LYS A 47 5.97 11.61 -30.13
CA LYS A 47 5.55 12.26 -31.37
C LYS A 47 4.50 11.48 -32.17
N ASP A 48 4.54 10.15 -32.11
CA ASP A 48 3.70 9.24 -32.92
C ASP A 48 2.68 8.44 -32.07
N SER A 49 2.30 8.97 -30.90
CA SER A 49 1.39 8.28 -29.99
C SER A 49 -0.04 8.21 -30.53
N GLU A 50 -0.57 6.99 -30.68
CA GLU A 50 -1.98 6.71 -30.97
C GLU A 50 -2.87 6.74 -29.71
N LEU A 51 -2.31 6.98 -28.53
CA LEU A 51 -3.04 7.05 -27.26
C LEU A 51 -3.81 8.37 -27.11
N SER A 52 -4.58 8.49 -26.03
CA SER A 52 -5.55 9.57 -25.82
C SER A 52 -5.23 10.43 -24.59
N LYS A 53 -5.54 11.74 -24.65
CA LYS A 53 -5.63 12.63 -23.49
C LYS A 53 -7.05 12.75 -22.93
N ASN A 54 -8.04 12.15 -23.59
CA ASN A 54 -9.41 12.08 -23.11
C ASN A 54 -9.80 10.66 -22.72
N PHE A 55 -10.46 10.54 -21.58
CA PHE A 55 -10.72 9.27 -20.92
C PHE A 55 -12.19 9.18 -20.54
N LEU A 56 -12.82 8.06 -20.88
CA LEU A 56 -14.16 7.72 -20.41
C LEU A 56 -14.03 6.62 -19.36
N LEU A 57 -14.28 6.97 -18.11
CA LEU A 57 -14.34 6.04 -17.00
C LEU A 57 -15.80 5.63 -16.75
N ILE A 58 -16.11 4.37 -17.01
CA ILE A 58 -17.47 3.83 -16.87
C ILE A 58 -17.55 2.94 -15.64
N THR A 59 -18.61 3.15 -14.86
CA THR A 59 -18.95 2.33 -13.70
C THR A 59 -20.32 1.67 -13.89
N PRO A 60 -20.52 0.44 -13.36
CA PRO A 60 -21.79 -0.28 -13.50
C PRO A 60 -22.90 0.37 -12.67
N ASN A 61 -22.56 0.85 -11.46
CA ASN A 61 -23.52 1.29 -10.46
C ASN A 61 -23.10 2.63 -9.86
N ILE A 62 -24.09 3.44 -9.47
CA ILE A 62 -23.89 4.79 -8.86
C ILE A 62 -23.01 4.71 -7.61
N ILE A 63 -23.04 3.61 -6.87
CA ILE A 63 -22.25 3.48 -5.65
C ILE A 63 -20.75 3.35 -5.98
N VAL A 64 -20.41 2.61 -7.05
CA VAL A 64 -19.03 2.52 -7.53
C VAL A 64 -18.59 3.87 -8.10
N LEU A 65 -19.52 4.56 -8.78
CA LEU A 65 -19.30 5.93 -9.26
C LEU A 65 -18.97 6.88 -8.12
N ASP A 66 -19.76 6.90 -7.05
CA ASP A 66 -19.55 7.77 -5.89
C ASP A 66 -18.18 7.52 -5.25
N ARG A 67 -17.78 6.24 -5.12
CA ARG A 67 -16.44 5.86 -4.60
C ARG A 67 -15.31 6.41 -5.48
N ILE A 68 -15.35 6.11 -6.79
CA ILE A 68 -14.31 6.57 -7.72
C ILE A 68 -14.33 8.10 -7.82
N LYS A 69 -15.51 8.73 -7.74
CA LYS A 69 -15.64 10.18 -7.68
C LYS A 69 -14.89 10.73 -6.48
N THR A 70 -15.09 10.18 -5.28
CA THR A 70 -14.34 10.62 -4.09
C THR A 70 -12.84 10.50 -4.30
N ASP A 71 -12.34 9.43 -4.94
CA ASP A 71 -10.92 9.25 -5.21
C ASP A 71 -10.36 10.26 -6.23
N PHE A 72 -11.11 10.54 -7.30
CA PHE A 72 -10.71 11.43 -8.40
C PHE A 72 -11.01 12.91 -8.15
N GLU A 73 -11.84 13.25 -7.16
CA GLU A 73 -12.23 14.61 -6.85
C GLU A 73 -11.00 15.48 -6.54
N GLY A 74 -10.95 16.66 -7.17
CA GLY A 74 -9.79 17.55 -7.10
C GLY A 74 -8.50 16.98 -7.67
N LEU A 75 -8.56 15.86 -8.42
CA LEU A 75 -7.40 15.10 -8.91
C LEU A 75 -6.43 14.66 -7.81
N LYS A 76 -6.90 14.60 -6.55
CA LYS A 76 -6.05 14.32 -5.38
C LYS A 76 -5.25 13.02 -5.51
N ILE A 77 -5.84 12.00 -6.12
CA ILE A 77 -5.18 10.70 -6.33
C ILE A 77 -3.87 10.80 -7.12
N PHE A 78 -3.74 11.77 -8.03
CA PHE A 78 -2.52 11.94 -8.83
C PHE A 78 -1.38 12.63 -8.08
N TYR A 79 -1.70 13.36 -7.00
CA TYR A 79 -0.73 14.15 -6.23
C TYR A 79 -0.43 13.58 -4.84
N GLU A 80 -1.42 12.95 -4.19
CA GLU A 80 -1.26 12.35 -2.85
C GLU A 80 -0.61 10.96 -2.90
N ASP A 81 -0.85 10.20 -3.97
CA ASP A 81 -0.20 8.92 -4.25
C ASP A 81 0.90 9.18 -5.29
N PRO A 82 2.12 8.59 -5.21
CA PRO A 82 3.21 8.87 -6.15
C PRO A 82 2.93 8.27 -7.54
N ILE A 83 2.00 8.88 -8.26
CA ILE A 83 1.61 8.57 -9.63
C ILE A 83 2.40 9.45 -10.60
N LEU A 84 2.52 10.74 -10.27
CA LEU A 84 3.26 11.71 -11.06
C LEU A 84 4.71 11.83 -10.55
N PRO A 85 5.72 11.69 -11.41
CA PRO A 85 7.10 12.04 -11.07
C PRO A 85 7.25 13.52 -10.70
N ASP A 86 8.34 13.87 -10.01
CA ASP A 86 8.67 15.28 -9.76
C ASP A 86 9.07 16.02 -11.05
N ASN A 87 8.85 17.34 -11.08
CA ASN A 87 9.30 18.20 -12.17
C ASN A 87 10.84 18.14 -12.33
N GLY A 88 11.31 18.14 -13.58
CA GLY A 88 12.72 17.97 -13.94
C GLY A 88 13.16 16.51 -14.10
N TYR A 89 12.34 15.53 -13.74
CA TYR A 89 12.62 14.13 -14.01
C TYR A 89 12.65 13.86 -15.52
N GLY A 90 13.78 13.37 -16.04
CA GLY A 90 13.96 13.15 -17.48
C GLY A 90 13.94 14.43 -18.33
N GLY A 91 14.13 15.60 -17.71
CA GLY A 91 14.06 16.90 -18.40
C GLY A 91 12.64 17.37 -18.73
N GLN A 92 11.62 16.74 -18.16
CA GLN A 92 10.20 17.05 -18.36
C GLN A 92 9.56 17.59 -17.08
N ASN A 93 8.46 18.35 -17.19
CA ASN A 93 7.75 18.93 -16.06
C ASN A 93 6.42 18.20 -15.79
N TRP A 94 6.52 16.96 -15.32
CA TRP A 94 5.40 16.03 -15.17
C TRP A 94 4.21 16.60 -14.38
N GLN A 95 4.43 17.30 -13.27
CA GLN A 95 3.34 17.84 -12.44
C GLN A 95 2.71 19.08 -13.08
N ASP A 96 3.53 19.95 -13.68
CA ASP A 96 3.03 21.21 -14.28
C ASP A 96 2.28 20.97 -15.60
N ASP A 97 2.71 19.95 -16.35
CA ASP A 97 2.14 19.55 -17.64
C ASP A 97 0.82 18.78 -17.47
N PHE A 98 0.54 18.23 -16.29
CA PHE A 98 -0.66 17.45 -16.02
C PHE A 98 -1.90 18.32 -15.75
N GLN A 99 -2.45 18.92 -16.81
CA GLN A 99 -3.58 19.86 -16.73
C GLN A 99 -4.90 19.23 -17.21
N ILE A 100 -5.23 18.05 -16.70
CA ILE A 100 -6.46 17.34 -17.06
C ILE A 100 -7.68 17.92 -16.33
N LYS A 101 -8.87 17.89 -16.96
CA LYS A 101 -10.12 18.33 -16.32
C LYS A 101 -11.03 17.15 -16.03
N LEU A 102 -11.55 17.07 -14.80
CA LEU A 102 -12.56 16.06 -14.42
C LEU A 102 -13.96 16.58 -14.71
N HIS A 103 -14.75 15.77 -15.41
CA HIS A 103 -16.16 15.99 -15.71
C HIS A 103 -16.98 14.86 -15.04
N LEU A 104 -17.94 15.26 -14.22
CA LEU A 104 -18.75 14.34 -13.41
C LEU A 104 -20.19 14.33 -13.93
N GLN A 105 -20.65 13.19 -14.44
CA GLN A 105 -22.03 13.02 -14.93
C GLN A 105 -22.52 14.22 -15.79
N ASP A 106 -23.54 14.95 -15.32
CA ASP A 106 -24.19 16.08 -15.99
C ASP A 106 -23.44 17.43 -15.82
N GLU A 107 -22.44 17.51 -14.93
CA GLU A 107 -21.63 18.71 -14.68
C GLU A 107 -20.49 18.83 -15.70
N VAL A 108 -20.83 18.72 -16.99
CA VAL A 108 -19.85 18.82 -18.06
C VAL A 108 -19.56 20.29 -18.34
N GLY A 109 -18.46 20.80 -17.77
CA GLY A 109 -17.91 22.10 -18.16
C GLY A 109 -17.34 22.09 -19.59
N THR A 110 -16.75 23.21 -20.03
CA THR A 110 -16.08 23.30 -21.34
C THR A 110 -15.00 22.22 -21.47
N ILE A 111 -15.03 21.46 -22.57
CA ILE A 111 -14.03 20.44 -22.93
C ILE A 111 -12.69 21.14 -23.08
N SER A 112 -11.70 20.73 -22.30
CA SER A 112 -10.36 21.29 -22.38
C SER A 112 -9.57 20.65 -23.52
N LYS A 113 -8.76 21.46 -24.23
CA LYS A 113 -7.78 20.94 -25.18
C LYS A 113 -6.58 20.26 -24.50
N SER A 114 -6.41 20.50 -23.19
CA SER A 114 -5.32 19.90 -22.40
C SER A 114 -5.61 18.46 -21.96
N GLY A 115 -6.84 17.95 -22.11
CA GLY A 115 -7.27 16.59 -21.73
C GLY A 115 -8.45 16.58 -20.75
N ASN A 116 -9.24 15.50 -20.78
CA ASN A 116 -10.49 15.39 -20.02
C ASN A 116 -10.71 13.98 -19.45
N ILE A 117 -11.24 13.88 -18.24
CA ILE A 117 -11.74 12.63 -17.64
C ILE A 117 -13.25 12.74 -17.52
N PHE A 118 -13.97 11.89 -18.22
CA PHE A 118 -15.43 11.75 -18.12
C PHE A 118 -15.73 10.57 -17.21
N LEU A 119 -16.17 10.84 -15.98
CA LEU A 119 -16.54 9.82 -15.01
C LEU A 119 -18.06 9.68 -14.96
N THR A 120 -18.58 8.51 -15.35
CA THR A 120 -20.03 8.31 -15.49
C THR A 120 -20.49 6.89 -15.15
N ASN A 121 -21.79 6.75 -14.94
CA ASN A 121 -22.47 5.47 -14.84
C ASN A 121 -22.90 4.99 -16.23
N ILE A 122 -22.89 3.68 -16.44
CA ILE A 122 -23.25 3.10 -17.72
C ILE A 122 -24.67 3.47 -18.21
N HIS A 123 -25.66 3.59 -17.31
CA HIS A 123 -27.03 3.95 -17.67
C HIS A 123 -27.14 5.30 -18.38
N ARG A 124 -26.22 6.24 -18.10
CA ARG A 124 -26.17 7.56 -18.75
C ARG A 124 -25.54 7.50 -20.14
N VAL A 125 -24.70 6.50 -20.40
CA VAL A 125 -24.12 6.28 -21.74
C VAL A 125 -25.18 5.68 -22.68
N TYR A 126 -26.16 4.95 -22.13
CA TYR A 126 -27.25 4.28 -22.85
C TYR A 126 -28.35 5.20 -23.38
N GLU A 127 -28.71 6.26 -22.65
CA GLU A 127 -29.97 7.00 -22.88
C GLU A 127 -30.07 7.69 -24.25
N CYS A 128 -29.02 7.66 -25.08
CA CYS A 128 -28.99 8.37 -26.35
C CYS A 128 -29.23 7.53 -27.63
N SER A 129 -29.49 6.21 -27.57
CA SER A 129 -29.78 5.49 -28.84
C SER A 129 -30.45 4.12 -28.72
N ILE A 130 -31.63 4.03 -29.35
CA ILE A 130 -32.36 2.86 -29.91
C ILE A 130 -33.49 2.29 -29.02
N LYS A 131 -34.71 2.82 -29.19
CA LYS A 131 -35.89 1.95 -29.28
C LYS A 131 -35.80 1.24 -30.64
N GLU A 132 -35.58 -0.06 -30.68
CA GLU A 132 -35.83 -0.85 -31.88
C GLU A 132 -37.35 -0.83 -32.10
N ALA A 133 -37.80 -0.20 -33.18
CA ALA A 133 -39.22 -0.17 -33.53
C ALA A 133 -39.73 -1.60 -33.70
N SER A 134 -40.78 -1.97 -32.95
CA SER A 134 -41.45 -3.26 -33.12
C SER A 134 -42.73 -3.07 -33.95
N PHE A 135 -43.12 -4.07 -34.73
CA PHE A 135 -44.40 -4.07 -35.47
C PHE A 135 -45.66 -3.96 -34.59
N LYS A 136 -45.51 -3.91 -33.25
CA LYS A 136 -46.58 -3.73 -32.26
C LYS A 136 -46.62 -2.33 -31.64
N ASP A 137 -45.77 -1.40 -32.06
CA ASP A 137 -45.83 -0.03 -31.56
C ASP A 137 -47.02 0.69 -32.21
N ASP A 138 -47.97 1.16 -31.37
CA ASP A 138 -49.25 1.75 -31.79
C ASP A 138 -49.09 3.05 -32.60
N ASP A 139 -47.91 3.69 -32.58
CA ASP A 139 -47.63 4.90 -33.34
C ASP A 139 -46.16 4.98 -33.79
N ALA A 140 -45.93 4.91 -35.11
CA ALA A 140 -44.60 4.98 -35.73
C ALA A 140 -44.12 6.42 -36.01
N SER A 141 -44.86 7.42 -35.52
CA SER A 141 -44.61 8.85 -35.77
C SER A 141 -43.27 9.35 -35.23
N ASP A 142 -42.85 8.90 -34.05
CA ASP A 142 -41.61 9.35 -33.38
C ASP A 142 -40.35 8.93 -34.15
N TYR A 143 -40.41 7.83 -34.93
CA TYR A 143 -39.32 7.37 -35.79
C TYR A 143 -39.11 8.27 -37.02
N PHE A 144 -40.19 8.87 -37.55
CA PHE A 144 -40.14 9.71 -38.76
C PHE A 144 -40.00 11.22 -38.45
N LEU A 145 -40.47 11.68 -37.28
CA LEU A 145 -40.57 13.11 -36.96
C LEU A 145 -39.60 13.55 -35.85
N GLY A 146 -38.96 12.62 -35.14
CA GLY A 146 -38.17 12.90 -33.93
C GLY A 146 -39.03 13.23 -32.71
N ASP A 147 -38.47 13.07 -31.51
CA ASP A 147 -39.18 13.33 -30.26
C ASP A 147 -39.65 14.79 -30.17
N LYS A 148 -40.91 15.00 -29.75
CA LYS A 148 -41.40 16.35 -29.43
C LYS A 148 -40.60 16.91 -28.26
N VAL A 149 -39.89 18.00 -28.49
CA VAL A 149 -39.13 18.73 -27.46
C VAL A 149 -40.09 19.15 -26.33
N VAL A 150 -40.02 18.45 -25.21
CA VAL A 150 -40.77 18.79 -24.00
C VAL A 150 -40.10 20.01 -23.38
N GLY A 151 -40.73 21.18 -23.53
CA GLY A 151 -40.22 22.43 -22.98
C GLY A 151 -40.11 22.40 -21.46
N LYS A 152 -38.91 22.15 -20.94
CA LYS A 152 -38.47 22.65 -19.64
C LYS A 152 -37.49 23.80 -19.88
N THR A 153 -37.96 25.00 -19.60
CA THR A 153 -37.21 26.25 -19.61
C THR A 153 -36.06 26.22 -18.59
N ASN A 154 -34.86 26.60 -19.06
CA ASN A 154 -33.68 27.06 -18.30
C ASN A 154 -32.79 26.06 -17.53
N ASP A 155 -32.61 24.83 -18.03
CA ASP A 155 -31.37 24.08 -17.75
C ASP A 155 -30.86 23.49 -19.06
N SER A 156 -29.89 24.15 -19.69
CA SER A 156 -29.11 23.58 -20.80
C SER A 156 -28.20 22.48 -20.24
N LYS A 157 -28.77 21.33 -19.88
CA LYS A 157 -28.01 20.11 -19.59
C LYS A 157 -27.41 19.63 -20.89
N ILE A 158 -26.10 19.80 -21.04
CA ILE A 158 -25.34 19.28 -22.17
C ILE A 158 -25.26 17.77 -22.00
N ASP A 159 -25.64 17.00 -23.01
CA ASP A 159 -25.63 15.53 -22.94
C ASP A 159 -24.20 14.98 -23.03
N LEU A 160 -23.74 14.36 -21.94
CA LEU A 160 -22.44 13.68 -21.87
C LEU A 160 -22.29 12.65 -22.99
N GLY A 161 -23.37 11.96 -23.36
CA GLY A 161 -23.37 10.93 -24.40
C GLY A 161 -23.03 11.49 -25.78
N GLU A 162 -23.48 12.70 -26.10
CA GLU A 162 -23.13 13.37 -27.36
C GLU A 162 -21.71 13.91 -27.33
N ILE A 163 -21.31 14.52 -26.20
CA ILE A 163 -19.96 15.07 -26.01
C ILE A 163 -18.90 14.00 -26.20
N VAL A 164 -19.04 12.86 -25.52
CA VAL A 164 -18.07 11.76 -25.57
C VAL A 164 -17.94 11.19 -26.98
N ARG A 165 -19.03 11.18 -27.75
CA ARG A 165 -19.07 10.74 -29.16
C ARG A 165 -18.52 11.79 -30.12
N ASP A 166 -18.47 13.05 -29.73
CA ASP A 166 -17.89 14.12 -30.53
C ASP A 166 -16.37 14.29 -30.30
N VAL A 167 -15.82 13.71 -29.23
CA VAL A 167 -14.38 13.77 -28.97
C VAL A 167 -13.57 13.07 -30.06
N ASP A 168 -12.41 13.66 -30.35
CA ASP A 168 -11.51 13.26 -31.42
C ASP A 168 -10.57 12.11 -31.05
N GLU A 169 -10.32 11.87 -29.78
CA GLU A 169 -9.48 10.78 -29.27
C GLU A 169 -10.06 10.32 -27.94
N LEU A 170 -10.19 9.00 -27.73
CA LEU A 170 -10.81 8.47 -26.52
C LEU A 170 -10.17 7.15 -26.09
N MET A 171 -9.92 7.03 -24.79
CA MET A 171 -9.60 5.79 -24.11
C MET A 171 -10.75 5.46 -23.14
N VAL A 172 -11.23 4.22 -23.17
CA VAL A 172 -12.32 3.76 -22.31
C VAL A 172 -11.75 2.88 -21.20
N ILE A 173 -12.10 3.15 -19.96
CA ILE A 173 -11.75 2.33 -18.81
C ILE A 173 -13.03 1.92 -18.09
N ASN A 174 -13.26 0.62 -17.99
CA ASN A 174 -14.43 0.07 -17.33
C ASN A 174 -14.04 -0.57 -15.99
N ASP A 175 -14.69 -0.16 -14.89
CA ASP A 175 -14.60 -0.86 -13.61
C ASP A 175 -15.69 -1.94 -13.52
N GLU A 176 -15.39 -3.04 -12.82
CA GLU A 176 -16.25 -4.22 -12.69
C GLU A 176 -16.83 -4.71 -14.03
N ALA A 177 -15.94 -4.81 -15.02
CA ALA A 177 -16.29 -5.13 -16.41
C ALA A 177 -16.95 -6.51 -16.63
N HIS A 178 -17.11 -7.35 -15.59
CA HIS A 178 -17.81 -8.62 -15.69
C HIS A 178 -19.28 -8.49 -16.13
N HIS A 179 -19.86 -7.28 -16.07
CA HIS A 179 -21.18 -6.97 -16.61
C HIS A 179 -21.19 -6.64 -18.12
N ILE A 180 -20.05 -6.61 -18.81
CA ILE A 180 -19.96 -6.10 -20.20
C ILE A 180 -20.17 -7.22 -21.24
N HIS A 181 -20.02 -8.48 -20.84
CA HIS A 181 -19.64 -9.54 -21.77
C HIS A 181 -20.78 -10.21 -22.53
N ASP A 182 -22.04 -9.87 -22.25
CA ASP A 182 -23.12 -10.32 -23.12
C ASP A 182 -23.17 -9.40 -24.35
N PRO A 183 -22.93 -9.89 -25.58
CA PRO A 183 -22.99 -9.06 -26.79
C PRO A 183 -24.37 -8.40 -27.01
N LYS A 184 -25.41 -8.90 -26.32
CA LYS A 184 -26.75 -8.32 -26.33
C LYS A 184 -26.93 -7.19 -25.32
N MET A 185 -26.02 -7.03 -24.36
CA MET A 185 -26.10 -5.96 -23.38
C MET A 185 -25.81 -4.60 -24.02
N ALA A 186 -26.54 -3.59 -23.54
CA ALA A 186 -26.41 -2.22 -24.01
C ALA A 186 -24.99 -1.65 -23.82
N TRP A 187 -24.19 -2.19 -22.87
CA TRP A 187 -22.81 -1.74 -22.60
C TRP A 187 -21.90 -1.92 -23.81
N SER A 188 -21.78 -3.15 -24.30
CA SER A 188 -20.92 -3.46 -25.44
C SER A 188 -21.33 -2.67 -26.68
N LYS A 189 -22.64 -2.59 -26.96
CA LYS A 189 -23.19 -1.82 -28.09
C LYS A 189 -22.90 -0.33 -28.01
N SER A 190 -22.88 0.24 -26.80
CA SER A 190 -22.60 1.67 -26.63
C SER A 190 -21.14 2.01 -26.93
N ILE A 191 -20.20 1.14 -26.51
CA ILE A 191 -18.78 1.29 -26.85
C ILE A 191 -18.57 1.11 -28.36
N GLU A 192 -19.26 0.15 -28.97
CA GLU A 192 -19.25 -0.07 -30.41
C GLU A 192 -19.75 1.15 -31.19
N ASP A 193 -20.85 1.78 -30.75
CA ASP A 193 -21.36 3.02 -31.35
C ASP A 193 -20.35 4.19 -31.25
N ILE A 194 -19.71 4.36 -30.09
CA ILE A 194 -18.62 5.34 -29.92
C ILE A 194 -17.48 5.06 -30.90
N HIS A 195 -17.08 3.79 -31.03
CA HIS A 195 -16.03 3.38 -31.96
C HIS A 195 -16.42 3.67 -33.42
N ASN A 196 -17.65 3.33 -33.82
CA ASN A 196 -18.15 3.56 -35.17
C ASN A 196 -18.20 5.06 -35.54
N ARG A 197 -18.57 5.94 -34.60
CA ARG A 197 -18.51 7.40 -34.83
C ARG A 197 -17.08 7.91 -34.97
N LEU A 198 -16.12 7.36 -34.21
CA LEU A 198 -14.70 7.69 -34.38
C LEU A 198 -14.20 7.25 -35.77
N LEU A 199 -14.61 6.07 -36.24
CA LEU A 199 -14.27 5.56 -37.58
C LEU A 199 -14.81 6.48 -38.69
N GLN A 200 -16.02 7.03 -38.54
CA GLN A 200 -16.56 8.01 -39.48
C GLN A 200 -15.70 9.29 -39.58
N LYS A 201 -14.99 9.65 -38.51
CA LYS A 201 -14.03 10.77 -38.48
C LYS A 201 -12.62 10.37 -38.96
N GLY A 202 -12.43 9.14 -39.43
CA GLY A 202 -11.12 8.61 -39.85
C GLY A 202 -10.19 8.29 -38.68
N LYS A 203 -10.74 8.14 -37.47
CA LYS A 203 -10.00 7.81 -36.24
C LYS A 203 -10.50 6.49 -35.67
N LYS A 204 -9.83 5.95 -34.65
CA LYS A 204 -10.24 4.72 -33.97
C LYS A 204 -10.21 4.91 -32.46
N LEU A 205 -10.94 4.08 -31.73
CA LEU A 205 -10.82 4.03 -30.28
C LEU A 205 -9.38 3.64 -29.92
N ALA A 206 -8.72 4.44 -29.08
CA ALA A 206 -7.30 4.26 -28.80
C ALA A 206 -7.04 2.97 -28.01
N LEU A 207 -7.80 2.79 -26.93
CA LEU A 207 -7.68 1.63 -26.05
C LEU A 207 -8.93 1.47 -25.18
N GLN A 208 -9.36 0.23 -24.97
CA GLN A 208 -10.30 -0.15 -23.92
C GLN A 208 -9.58 -1.00 -22.86
N ILE A 209 -9.72 -0.61 -21.59
CA ILE A 209 -9.21 -1.39 -20.45
C ILE A 209 -10.37 -1.78 -19.54
N ASP A 210 -10.49 -3.08 -19.32
CA ASP A 210 -11.53 -3.67 -18.49
C ASP A 210 -10.91 -4.21 -17.21
N MET A 211 -11.35 -3.67 -16.08
CA MET A 211 -10.87 -4.06 -14.76
C MET A 211 -11.93 -4.90 -14.08
N THR A 212 -11.59 -6.13 -13.68
CA THR A 212 -12.56 -7.02 -13.04
C THR A 212 -11.87 -8.00 -12.10
N ALA A 213 -12.56 -8.44 -11.05
CA ALA A 213 -12.07 -9.56 -10.24
C ALA A 213 -12.33 -10.91 -10.92
N THR A 214 -13.28 -10.95 -11.86
CA THR A 214 -13.88 -12.17 -12.36
C THR A 214 -14.00 -12.13 -13.89
N PRO A 215 -12.91 -12.31 -14.65
CA PRO A 215 -12.88 -12.22 -16.11
C PRO A 215 -13.40 -13.53 -16.75
N LYS A 216 -14.51 -14.09 -16.25
CA LYS A 216 -15.07 -15.36 -16.74
C LYS A 216 -16.34 -15.08 -17.55
N ASN A 217 -16.48 -15.75 -18.69
CA ASN A 217 -17.71 -15.73 -19.48
C ASN A 217 -18.82 -16.57 -18.79
N ASN A 218 -20.05 -16.53 -19.31
CA ASN A 218 -21.18 -17.32 -18.78
C ASN A 218 -20.94 -18.85 -18.82
N ARG A 219 -19.90 -19.31 -19.52
CA ARG A 219 -19.47 -20.72 -19.60
C ARG A 219 -18.30 -21.04 -18.65
N GLY A 220 -17.82 -20.07 -17.89
CA GLY A 220 -16.73 -20.21 -16.92
C GLY A 220 -15.32 -20.07 -17.48
N GLU A 221 -15.16 -19.78 -18.78
CA GLU A 221 -13.85 -19.62 -19.44
C GLU A 221 -13.33 -18.18 -19.28
N ILE A 222 -12.02 -18.02 -19.14
CA ILE A 222 -11.37 -16.71 -19.04
C ILE A 222 -11.42 -16.00 -20.40
N PHE A 223 -11.62 -14.68 -20.39
CA PHE A 223 -11.58 -13.87 -21.61
C PHE A 223 -10.23 -13.96 -22.32
N VAL A 224 -10.27 -14.11 -23.64
CA VAL A 224 -9.07 -14.18 -24.48
C VAL A 224 -8.30 -12.84 -24.44
N GLN A 225 -8.99 -11.75 -24.13
CA GLN A 225 -8.46 -10.41 -23.93
C GLN A 225 -7.71 -10.23 -22.58
N THR A 226 -7.69 -11.23 -21.70
CA THR A 226 -7.01 -11.12 -20.39
C THR A 226 -5.49 -11.09 -20.54
N VAL A 227 -4.88 -9.95 -20.19
CA VAL A 227 -3.43 -9.71 -20.32
C VAL A 227 -2.67 -9.81 -18.99
N SER A 228 -3.38 -9.71 -17.87
CA SER A 228 -2.81 -9.78 -16.53
C SER A 228 -3.78 -10.47 -15.58
N ASP A 229 -3.25 -11.35 -14.73
CA ASP A 229 -3.99 -12.04 -13.68
C ASP A 229 -3.33 -11.80 -12.32
N TYR A 230 -4.03 -11.06 -11.46
CA TYR A 230 -3.69 -10.87 -10.05
C TYR A 230 -4.79 -11.49 -9.17
N PRO A 231 -4.69 -12.79 -8.82
CA PRO A 231 -5.72 -13.52 -8.11
C PRO A 231 -5.76 -13.18 -6.61
N LEU A 232 -6.83 -13.61 -5.93
CA LEU A 232 -6.99 -13.36 -4.49
C LEU A 232 -5.89 -14.02 -3.65
N VAL A 233 -5.37 -15.17 -4.08
CA VAL A 233 -4.26 -15.88 -3.42
C VAL A 233 -3.04 -14.98 -3.26
N GLU A 234 -2.65 -14.31 -4.34
CA GLU A 234 -1.46 -13.48 -4.37
C GLU A 234 -1.67 -12.23 -3.51
N ALA A 235 -2.88 -11.65 -3.56
CA ALA A 235 -3.26 -10.54 -2.70
C ALA A 235 -3.19 -10.88 -1.20
N ILE A 236 -3.60 -12.09 -0.80
CA ILE A 236 -3.52 -12.59 0.58
C ILE A 236 -2.06 -12.85 0.94
N HIS A 237 -1.31 -13.55 0.09
CA HIS A 237 0.09 -13.90 0.35
C HIS A 237 0.98 -12.67 0.52
N GLN A 238 0.76 -11.61 -0.28
CA GLN A 238 1.49 -10.35 -0.21
C GLN A 238 0.98 -9.40 0.89
N GLY A 239 -0.08 -9.76 1.65
CA GLY A 239 -0.66 -8.90 2.67
C GLY A 239 -1.28 -7.61 2.12
N VAL A 240 -1.75 -7.64 0.86
CA VAL A 240 -2.48 -6.52 0.23
C VAL A 240 -3.93 -6.49 0.73
N VAL A 241 -4.49 -7.66 1.05
CA VAL A 241 -5.81 -7.83 1.67
C VAL A 241 -5.68 -8.60 2.99
N LYS A 242 -6.75 -8.65 3.79
CA LYS A 242 -6.84 -9.44 5.02
C LYS A 242 -6.83 -10.94 4.73
N ASN A 243 -6.35 -11.70 5.70
CA ASN A 243 -6.34 -13.16 5.66
C ASN A 243 -7.67 -13.71 6.22
N PRO A 244 -8.46 -14.44 5.42
CA PRO A 244 -9.68 -15.07 5.92
C PRO A 244 -9.35 -16.28 6.81
N VAL A 245 -9.95 -16.32 7.99
CA VAL A 245 -9.79 -17.41 8.97
C VAL A 245 -11.15 -18.09 9.19
N LEU A 246 -11.15 -19.42 9.11
CA LEU A 246 -12.35 -20.25 9.30
C LEU A 246 -12.32 -20.94 10.67
N PRO A 247 -13.49 -21.31 11.24
CA PRO A 247 -13.53 -22.16 12.42
C PRO A 247 -12.95 -23.55 12.12
N ASP A 248 -12.22 -24.09 13.09
CA ASP A 248 -11.74 -25.48 13.06
C ASP A 248 -12.90 -26.50 13.12
N SER A 249 -12.58 -27.78 12.86
CA SER A 249 -13.59 -28.84 12.83
C SER A 249 -14.31 -29.01 14.18
N ALA A 250 -13.63 -28.74 15.29
CA ALA A 250 -14.19 -28.89 16.63
C ALA A 250 -15.20 -27.77 16.97
N SER A 251 -14.88 -26.52 16.62
CA SER A 251 -15.80 -25.38 16.73
C SER A 251 -16.97 -25.53 15.76
N ARG A 252 -16.72 -25.97 14.52
CA ARG A 252 -17.78 -26.19 13.52
C ARG A 252 -18.77 -27.28 13.96
N ALA A 253 -18.31 -28.35 14.61
CA ALA A 253 -19.17 -29.43 15.10
C ALA A 253 -20.13 -28.99 16.21
N LYS A 254 -19.84 -27.90 16.92
CA LYS A 254 -20.73 -27.33 17.95
C LYS A 254 -21.87 -26.49 17.37
N LEU A 255 -21.79 -26.11 16.09
CA LEU A 255 -22.78 -25.26 15.44
C LEU A 255 -23.89 -26.14 14.85
N GLN A 256 -25.13 -25.93 15.30
CA GLN A 256 -26.29 -26.66 14.80
C GLN A 256 -27.41 -25.69 14.41
N GLU A 257 -28.14 -26.05 13.35
CA GLU A 257 -29.38 -25.37 13.02
C GLU A 257 -30.48 -25.86 13.96
N LYS A 258 -31.05 -24.95 14.74
CA LYS A 258 -32.15 -25.26 15.65
C LYS A 258 -33.46 -25.42 14.87
N GLN A 259 -34.34 -26.27 15.37
CA GLN A 259 -35.69 -26.42 14.82
C GLN A 259 -36.57 -25.28 15.35
N SER A 260 -36.55 -24.12 14.66
CA SER A 260 -37.44 -22.98 14.93
C SER A 260 -37.99 -22.40 13.63
N ALA A 261 -39.16 -21.76 13.73
CA ALA A 261 -39.75 -20.99 12.64
C ALA A 261 -39.14 -19.58 12.51
N LEU A 262 -38.53 -19.06 13.59
CA LEU A 262 -37.81 -17.78 13.58
C LEU A 262 -36.39 -17.99 13.03
N PHE A 263 -35.98 -17.12 12.11
CA PHE A 263 -34.70 -17.26 11.41
C PHE A 263 -33.52 -17.03 12.35
N ALA A 264 -33.62 -16.02 13.22
CA ALA A 264 -32.59 -15.72 14.21
C ALA A 264 -32.42 -16.85 15.23
N GLU A 265 -33.51 -17.51 15.65
CA GLU A 265 -33.43 -18.67 16.55
C GLU A 265 -32.86 -19.91 15.85
N LYS A 266 -33.24 -20.13 14.59
CA LYS A 266 -32.72 -21.24 13.78
C LYS A 266 -31.19 -21.19 13.69
N TYR A 267 -30.63 -20.01 13.46
CA TYR A 267 -29.18 -19.79 13.29
C TYR A 267 -28.49 -19.17 14.52
N GLU A 268 -29.11 -19.27 15.69
CA GLU A 268 -28.64 -18.61 16.91
C GLU A 268 -27.19 -18.95 17.25
N ASP A 269 -26.79 -20.22 17.10
CA ASP A 269 -25.44 -20.66 17.42
C ASP A 269 -24.37 -20.00 16.52
N PHE A 270 -24.69 -19.76 15.26
CA PHE A 270 -23.82 -19.07 14.31
C PHE A 270 -23.71 -17.58 14.62
N ILE A 271 -24.85 -16.94 14.93
CA ILE A 271 -24.91 -15.52 15.30
C ILE A 271 -24.13 -15.29 16.60
N ARG A 272 -24.35 -16.16 17.61
CA ARG A 272 -23.65 -16.09 18.91
C ARG A 272 -22.14 -16.21 18.74
N LEU A 273 -21.67 -17.20 17.97
CA LEU A 273 -20.23 -17.33 17.71
C LEU A 273 -19.66 -16.09 16.99
N GLY A 274 -20.40 -15.55 16.01
CA GLY A 274 -19.99 -14.33 15.32
C GLY A 274 -19.90 -13.10 16.23
N VAL A 275 -20.86 -12.93 17.14
CA VAL A 275 -20.84 -11.84 18.13
C VAL A 275 -19.70 -12.04 19.13
N GLU A 276 -19.47 -13.26 19.60
CA GLU A 276 -18.36 -13.58 20.51
C GLU A 276 -17.00 -13.25 19.90
N GLU A 277 -16.73 -13.67 18.66
CA GLU A 277 -15.46 -13.37 17.97
C GLU A 277 -15.31 -11.88 17.64
N TRP A 278 -16.40 -11.21 17.25
CA TRP A 278 -16.41 -9.76 17.07
C TRP A 278 -16.11 -9.03 18.38
N GLU A 279 -16.70 -9.43 19.51
CA GLU A 279 -16.50 -8.74 20.79
C GLU A 279 -15.05 -8.80 21.26
N LYS A 280 -14.37 -9.95 21.07
CA LYS A 280 -12.94 -10.08 21.38
C LYS A 280 -12.10 -9.12 20.53
N THR A 281 -12.36 -9.13 19.22
CA THR A 281 -11.64 -8.29 18.26
C THR A 281 -11.88 -6.81 18.52
N TYR A 282 -13.11 -6.44 18.86
CA TYR A 282 -13.48 -5.09 19.25
C TYR A 282 -12.71 -4.62 20.49
N LYS A 283 -12.62 -5.45 21.54
CA LYS A 283 -11.89 -5.10 22.77
C LYS A 283 -10.40 -4.93 22.53
N GLU A 284 -9.80 -5.81 21.75
CA GLU A 284 -8.37 -5.75 21.44
C GLU A 284 -8.04 -4.50 20.59
N LEU A 285 -8.89 -4.14 19.61
CA LEU A 285 -8.65 -2.99 18.72
C LEU A 285 -9.08 -1.63 19.29
N GLU A 286 -9.89 -1.59 20.34
CA GLU A 286 -10.41 -0.34 20.96
C GLU A 286 -9.32 0.71 21.26
N PRO A 287 -8.13 0.34 21.80
CA PRO A 287 -7.04 1.29 22.04
C PRO A 287 -6.49 1.98 20.79
N THR A 288 -6.55 1.32 19.64
CA THR A 288 -5.99 1.84 18.37
C THR A 288 -6.84 2.96 17.76
N GLY A 289 -8.02 3.25 18.35
CA GLY A 289 -8.98 4.19 17.78
C GLY A 289 -9.65 3.68 16.50
N LYS A 290 -9.54 2.38 16.21
CA LYS A 290 -10.22 1.71 15.10
C LYS A 290 -11.43 0.93 15.59
N LYS A 291 -12.48 0.96 14.79
CA LYS A 291 -13.78 0.39 15.15
C LYS A 291 -14.02 -0.93 14.43
N SER A 292 -13.98 -2.05 15.13
CA SER A 292 -14.32 -3.36 14.57
C SER A 292 -15.80 -3.48 14.17
N ILE A 293 -16.08 -4.03 12.98
CA ILE A 293 -17.43 -4.19 12.42
C ILE A 293 -17.77 -5.67 12.22
N LEU A 294 -18.97 -6.06 12.66
CA LEU A 294 -19.58 -7.35 12.39
C LEU A 294 -20.51 -7.25 11.18
N PHE A 295 -20.34 -8.14 10.20
CA PHE A 295 -21.18 -8.22 9.02
C PHE A 295 -21.96 -9.53 9.00
N ILE A 296 -23.30 -9.47 8.97
CA ILE A 296 -24.18 -10.64 8.92
C ILE A 296 -24.97 -10.63 7.61
N MET A 297 -24.93 -11.76 6.92
CA MET A 297 -25.61 -11.96 5.64
C MET A 297 -26.82 -12.87 5.82
N THR A 298 -28.00 -12.37 5.45
CA THR A 298 -29.26 -13.12 5.44
C THR A 298 -29.72 -13.38 3.99
N ASP A 299 -30.82 -14.09 3.83
CA ASP A 299 -31.42 -14.50 2.55
C ASP A 299 -32.56 -13.58 2.09
N ASP A 300 -33.36 -13.04 3.01
CA ASP A 300 -34.44 -12.12 2.71
C ASP A 300 -34.56 -10.95 3.72
N THR A 301 -35.39 -9.97 3.34
CA THR A 301 -35.60 -8.72 4.10
C THR A 301 -36.24 -8.95 5.46
N ARG A 302 -37.12 -9.95 5.60
CA ARG A 302 -37.78 -10.25 6.87
C ARG A 302 -36.79 -10.89 7.85
N ASN A 303 -35.95 -11.78 7.35
CA ASN A 303 -34.91 -12.45 8.11
C ASN A 303 -33.81 -11.46 8.51
N CYS A 304 -33.53 -10.45 7.69
CA CYS A 304 -32.65 -9.33 8.06
C CYS A 304 -33.19 -8.56 9.27
N ASP A 305 -34.47 -8.19 9.25
CA ASP A 305 -35.10 -7.46 10.35
C ASP A 305 -35.20 -8.34 11.62
N ASP A 306 -35.52 -9.64 11.48
CA ASP A 306 -35.57 -10.62 12.57
C ASP A 306 -34.21 -10.76 13.28
N VAL A 307 -33.12 -10.88 12.51
CA VAL A 307 -31.76 -10.96 13.07
C VAL A 307 -31.36 -9.65 13.76
N ALA A 308 -31.73 -8.50 13.19
CA ALA A 308 -31.45 -7.21 13.81
C ALA A 308 -32.19 -7.06 15.15
N GLU A 309 -33.48 -7.37 15.20
CA GLU A 309 -34.28 -7.32 16.43
C GLU A 309 -33.75 -8.30 17.49
N PHE A 310 -33.39 -9.51 17.07
CA PHE A 310 -32.78 -10.51 17.95
C PHE A 310 -31.47 -9.99 18.59
N LEU A 311 -30.61 -9.35 17.80
CA LEU A 311 -29.36 -8.78 18.30
C LEU A 311 -29.59 -7.62 19.27
N GLU A 312 -30.52 -6.71 18.98
CA GLU A 312 -30.84 -5.59 19.88
C GLU A 312 -31.41 -6.06 21.22
N LYS A 313 -32.21 -7.13 21.21
CA LYS A 313 -32.81 -7.71 22.41
C LYS A 313 -31.81 -8.52 23.22
N SER A 314 -30.97 -9.30 22.55
CA SER A 314 -30.07 -10.26 23.20
C SER A 314 -28.78 -9.62 23.71
N TYR A 315 -28.31 -8.54 23.08
CA TYR A 315 -27.04 -7.89 23.40
C TYR A 315 -27.25 -6.41 23.71
N PRO A 316 -27.29 -6.01 25.01
CA PRO A 316 -27.50 -4.62 25.41
C PRO A 316 -26.50 -3.63 24.79
N ARG A 317 -25.26 -4.07 24.51
CA ARG A 317 -24.20 -3.26 23.89
C ARG A 317 -24.46 -2.95 22.40
N LEU A 318 -25.34 -3.71 21.74
CA LEU A 318 -25.66 -3.56 20.32
C LEU A 318 -26.95 -2.75 20.08
N LYS A 319 -27.66 -2.37 21.14
CA LYS A 319 -28.91 -1.61 21.02
C LYS A 319 -28.68 -0.26 20.33
N GLY A 320 -29.36 -0.01 19.21
CA GLY A 320 -29.19 1.21 18.41
C GLY A 320 -27.86 1.27 17.63
N ALA A 321 -27.07 0.19 17.63
CA ALA A 321 -25.79 0.08 16.93
C ALA A 321 -25.85 -0.85 15.71
N ILE A 322 -27.04 -1.15 15.20
CA ILE A 322 -27.25 -2.06 14.07
C ILE A 322 -27.72 -1.27 12.85
N LEU A 323 -27.05 -1.48 11.71
CA LEU A 323 -27.42 -0.96 10.41
C LEU A 323 -28.03 -2.10 9.57
N THR A 324 -29.32 -2.01 9.29
CA THR A 324 -30.02 -2.95 8.40
C THR A 324 -30.00 -2.44 6.96
N ILE A 325 -29.66 -3.33 6.02
CA ILE A 325 -29.60 -3.00 4.59
C ILE A 325 -30.32 -4.08 3.80
N HIS A 326 -31.52 -3.75 3.34
CA HIS A 326 -32.29 -4.57 2.42
C HIS A 326 -32.65 -3.73 1.18
N THR A 327 -32.02 -4.01 0.03
CA THR A 327 -32.47 -3.44 -1.25
C THR A 327 -33.34 -4.47 -1.97
N ASN A 328 -34.45 -4.03 -2.57
CA ASN A 328 -35.42 -4.94 -3.19
C ASN A 328 -34.77 -5.77 -4.31
N LYS A 329 -35.25 -7.02 -4.42
CA LYS A 329 -34.73 -8.23 -5.08
C LYS A 329 -34.03 -8.17 -6.45
N SER A 330 -33.97 -7.04 -7.16
CA SER A 330 -33.26 -6.94 -8.45
C SER A 330 -31.85 -6.37 -8.32
N GLY A 331 -31.59 -5.45 -7.39
CA GLY A 331 -30.27 -4.82 -7.22
C GLY A 331 -29.71 -4.09 -8.46
N GLU A 332 -30.50 -3.95 -9.53
CA GLU A 332 -30.36 -2.88 -10.52
C GLU A 332 -31.10 -1.67 -9.94
N ILE A 333 -30.33 -0.68 -9.52
CA ILE A 333 -30.88 0.58 -9.02
C ILE A 333 -30.94 1.50 -10.24
N SER A 334 -32.05 1.44 -10.97
CA SER A 334 -32.31 2.41 -12.02
C SER A 334 -32.48 3.80 -11.38
N GLU A 335 -31.84 4.83 -11.94
CA GLU A 335 -32.01 6.25 -11.55
C GLU A 335 -33.46 6.76 -11.71
N THR A 336 -34.37 5.91 -12.22
CA THR A 336 -35.80 6.21 -12.39
C THR A 336 -36.62 6.14 -11.11
N VAL A 337 -36.04 5.76 -9.97
CA VAL A 337 -36.76 5.79 -8.68
C VAL A 337 -36.78 7.23 -8.15
N SER A 338 -37.79 8.00 -8.54
CA SER A 338 -38.01 9.35 -8.01
C SER A 338 -38.68 9.33 -6.62
N GLY A 339 -38.30 10.28 -5.75
CA GLY A 339 -39.02 10.59 -4.51
C GLY A 339 -38.36 10.10 -3.21
N LYS A 340 -39.16 9.59 -2.26
CA LYS A 340 -38.72 9.29 -0.87
C LYS A 340 -37.72 8.14 -0.77
N LYS A 341 -37.82 7.13 -1.65
CA LYS A 341 -36.94 5.94 -1.66
C LYS A 341 -35.51 6.24 -2.09
N GLU A 342 -35.30 7.20 -2.98
CA GLU A 342 -33.97 7.63 -3.40
C GLU A 342 -33.22 8.31 -2.25
N LYS A 343 -33.92 9.19 -1.51
CA LYS A 343 -33.36 9.87 -0.34
C LYS A 343 -32.96 8.87 0.75
N GLU A 344 -33.84 7.92 1.05
CA GLU A 344 -33.58 6.85 2.03
C GLU A 344 -32.37 6.00 1.64
N LEU A 345 -32.24 5.65 0.35
CA LEU A 345 -31.09 4.91 -0.16
C LEU A 345 -29.80 5.72 -0.08
N ARG A 346 -29.83 7.01 -0.43
CA ARG A 346 -28.66 7.92 -0.29
C ARG A 346 -28.24 8.03 1.18
N GLU A 347 -29.18 8.14 2.11
CA GLU A 347 -28.90 8.15 3.55
C GLU A 347 -28.29 6.82 4.04
N LEU A 348 -28.83 5.68 3.61
CA LEU A 348 -28.27 4.36 3.95
C LEU A 348 -26.83 4.20 3.44
N ARG A 349 -26.56 4.66 2.21
CA ARG A 349 -25.20 4.67 1.65
C ARG A 349 -24.26 5.59 2.43
N LYS A 350 -24.73 6.78 2.81
CA LYS A 350 -23.94 7.71 3.62
C LYS A 350 -23.58 7.08 4.97
N LYS A 351 -24.58 6.56 5.69
CA LYS A 351 -24.39 5.87 6.99
C LYS A 351 -23.41 4.69 6.89
N ALA A 352 -23.45 3.99 5.76
CA ALA A 352 -22.57 2.88 5.48
C ALA A 352 -21.13 3.29 5.18
N ASN A 353 -20.91 4.31 4.36
CA ASN A 353 -19.56 4.79 4.06
C ASN A 353 -18.93 5.45 5.30
N GLU A 354 -19.75 6.05 6.17
CA GLU A 354 -19.33 6.64 7.44
C GLU A 354 -19.18 5.61 8.57
N ILE A 355 -19.49 4.32 8.35
CA ILE A 355 -19.52 3.33 9.43
C ILE A 355 -18.15 3.10 10.08
N ASP A 356 -17.08 3.24 9.30
CA ASP A 356 -15.70 3.10 9.77
C ASP A 356 -15.30 4.22 10.75
N SER A 357 -16.01 5.36 10.73
CA SER A 357 -15.80 6.48 11.65
C SER A 357 -16.24 6.15 13.07
N MET A 358 -15.51 6.68 14.05
CA MET A 358 -15.86 6.60 15.47
C MET A 358 -17.13 7.39 15.81
N GLU A 359 -17.51 8.36 14.97
CA GLU A 359 -18.75 9.15 15.13
C GLU A 359 -20.00 8.32 14.77
N SER A 360 -19.84 7.28 13.95
CA SER A 360 -20.97 6.43 13.57
C SER A 360 -21.39 5.53 14.73
N PRO A 361 -22.68 5.48 15.11
CA PRO A 361 -23.16 4.61 16.18
C PRO A 361 -23.17 3.12 15.79
N TYR A 362 -23.12 2.81 14.49
CA TYR A 362 -23.35 1.47 13.97
C TYR A 362 -22.11 0.56 14.05
N LYS A 363 -22.21 -0.58 14.73
CA LYS A 363 -21.12 -1.57 14.89
C LYS A 363 -21.41 -2.88 14.15
N VAL A 364 -22.67 -3.12 13.81
CA VAL A 364 -23.13 -4.32 13.11
C VAL A 364 -23.86 -3.92 11.85
N ILE A 365 -23.56 -4.60 10.76
CA ILE A 365 -24.28 -4.52 9.50
C ILE A 365 -25.02 -5.84 9.30
N VAL A 366 -26.34 -5.79 9.12
CA VAL A 366 -27.15 -6.95 8.70
C VAL A 366 -27.70 -6.68 7.30
N SER A 367 -27.42 -7.58 6.35
CA SER A 367 -27.84 -7.36 4.96
C SER A 367 -28.32 -8.62 4.24
N VAL A 368 -29.33 -8.43 3.40
CA VAL A 368 -30.03 -9.47 2.59
C VAL A 368 -29.31 -9.80 1.30
N LEU A 369 -28.85 -8.74 0.65
CA LEU A 369 -28.03 -8.86 -0.53
C LEU A 369 -26.60 -8.79 -0.05
N MET A 370 -25.72 -9.36 -0.86
CA MET A 370 -24.32 -9.00 -0.71
C MET A 370 -24.20 -7.48 -0.72
N LEU A 371 -23.10 -6.95 -0.20
CA LEU A 371 -22.67 -5.60 -0.53
C LEU A 371 -22.52 -5.50 -2.06
N LYS A 372 -23.63 -5.39 -2.81
CA LYS A 372 -23.63 -5.21 -4.26
C LYS A 372 -22.92 -3.87 -4.47
N GLU A 373 -21.88 -3.92 -5.28
CA GLU A 373 -21.09 -2.83 -5.88
C GLU A 373 -21.06 -1.48 -5.16
N GLY A 374 -19.86 -1.07 -4.73
CA GLY A 374 -19.57 0.30 -4.27
C GLY A 374 -19.49 0.54 -2.74
N TRP A 375 -19.71 -0.47 -1.90
CA TRP A 375 -19.52 -0.33 -0.45
C TRP A 375 -18.02 -0.33 -0.10
N ASP A 376 -17.56 0.70 0.62
CA ASP A 376 -16.17 0.85 1.08
C ASP A 376 -16.03 0.83 2.60
N VAL A 377 -16.26 -0.35 3.17
CA VAL A 377 -16.08 -0.61 4.60
C VAL A 377 -14.78 -1.37 4.82
N LYS A 378 -13.80 -0.73 5.46
CA LYS A 378 -12.46 -1.29 5.71
C LYS A 378 -12.40 -2.01 7.04
N ASN A 379 -13.28 -1.68 8.00
CA ASN A 379 -13.17 -2.19 9.35
C ASN A 379 -13.97 -3.49 9.63
N VAL A 380 -14.41 -4.20 8.58
CA VAL A 380 -15.03 -5.53 8.76
C VAL A 380 -14.00 -6.50 9.33
N THR A 381 -14.27 -7.07 10.51
CA THR A 381 -13.39 -8.07 11.15
C THR A 381 -14.04 -9.43 11.29
N THR A 382 -15.38 -9.49 11.27
CA THR A 382 -16.14 -10.74 11.39
C THR A 382 -17.28 -10.77 10.39
N ILE A 383 -17.39 -11.87 9.65
CA ILE A 383 -18.45 -12.14 8.66
C ILE A 383 -19.23 -13.38 9.09
N VAL A 384 -20.55 -13.28 9.12
CA VAL A 384 -21.47 -14.39 9.41
C VAL A 384 -22.40 -14.61 8.22
N GLY A 385 -22.20 -15.71 7.48
CA GLY A 385 -23.04 -16.11 6.35
C GLY A 385 -24.15 -17.07 6.76
N LEU A 386 -25.39 -16.59 6.82
CA LEU A 386 -26.57 -17.41 7.18
C LEU A 386 -27.36 -17.92 5.97
N ARG A 387 -27.00 -17.46 4.77
CA ARG A 387 -27.66 -17.82 3.52
C ARG A 387 -27.09 -19.11 2.92
N PRO A 388 -27.94 -20.06 2.45
CA PRO A 388 -27.49 -21.13 1.57
C PRO A 388 -27.22 -20.61 0.15
N TYR A 389 -26.01 -20.83 -0.35
CA TYR A 389 -25.64 -20.54 -1.74
C TYR A 389 -25.87 -21.79 -2.58
N GLY A 390 -26.89 -21.75 -3.45
CA GLY A 390 -27.09 -22.77 -4.46
C GLY A 390 -26.19 -22.53 -5.67
N ALA A 391 -25.81 -23.59 -6.38
CA ALA A 391 -24.97 -23.54 -7.60
C ALA A 391 -25.55 -22.63 -8.72
N ASP A 392 -26.83 -22.27 -8.65
CA ASP A 392 -27.52 -21.43 -9.64
C ASP A 392 -27.24 -19.93 -9.50
N SER A 393 -26.72 -19.46 -8.36
CA SER A 393 -26.25 -18.07 -8.25
C SER A 393 -24.84 -17.99 -8.82
N GLN A 394 -24.68 -17.41 -10.01
CA GLN A 394 -23.38 -17.13 -10.69
C GLN A 394 -22.46 -16.16 -9.91
N ILE A 395 -22.67 -15.99 -8.60
CA ILE A 395 -21.94 -15.06 -7.76
C ILE A 395 -20.70 -15.78 -7.22
N LEU A 396 -19.55 -15.18 -7.50
CA LEU A 396 -18.26 -15.74 -7.12
C LEU A 396 -17.90 -15.35 -5.67
N PRO A 397 -17.38 -16.28 -4.85
CA PRO A 397 -17.01 -16.04 -3.45
C PRO A 397 -16.07 -14.84 -3.25
N GLU A 398 -15.20 -14.56 -4.21
CA GLU A 398 -14.24 -13.45 -4.20
C GLU A 398 -14.94 -12.09 -4.20
N GLN A 399 -16.11 -12.00 -4.86
CA GLN A 399 -16.93 -10.79 -4.84
C GLN A 399 -17.64 -10.61 -3.50
N THR A 400 -17.99 -11.73 -2.85
CA THR A 400 -18.69 -11.79 -1.56
C THR A 400 -17.77 -11.44 -0.39
N LEU A 401 -16.62 -12.11 -0.30
CA LEU A 401 -15.67 -11.93 0.79
C LEU A 401 -14.77 -10.72 0.57
N GLY A 402 -14.36 -10.46 -0.68
CA GLY A 402 -13.34 -9.46 -1.02
C GLY A 402 -13.61 -8.04 -0.52
N ARG A 403 -14.87 -7.72 -0.18
CA ARG A 403 -15.24 -6.43 0.41
C ARG A 403 -14.93 -6.36 1.89
N GLY A 404 -15.11 -7.47 2.62
CA GLY A 404 -14.66 -7.59 4.01
C GLY A 404 -13.16 -7.85 4.15
N LEU A 405 -12.47 -8.21 3.07
CA LEU A 405 -11.02 -8.44 3.06
C LEU A 405 -10.18 -7.16 2.95
N ARG A 406 -10.77 -5.97 2.90
CA ARG A 406 -9.99 -4.72 2.84
C ARG A 406 -9.23 -4.47 4.14
N ARG A 407 -8.04 -3.90 4.02
CA ARG A 407 -7.16 -3.57 5.15
C ARG A 407 -7.62 -2.32 5.91
N MET A 408 -7.60 -2.43 7.24
CA MET A 408 -7.87 -1.36 8.20
C MET A 408 -6.62 -0.51 8.46
N PHE A 409 -5.44 -1.12 8.48
CA PHE A 409 -4.15 -0.48 8.80
C PHE A 409 -3.34 -0.22 7.52
N PHE A 410 -3.87 0.68 6.68
CA PHE A 410 -3.24 1.01 5.39
C PHE A 410 -1.83 1.60 5.58
N GLY A 411 -0.88 1.15 4.77
CA GLY A 411 0.52 1.60 4.82
C GLY A 411 1.37 0.96 5.91
N GLN A 412 0.80 0.11 6.77
CA GLN A 412 1.55 -0.64 7.79
C GLN A 412 1.88 -2.05 7.29
N ASN A 413 3.04 -2.58 7.64
CA ASN A 413 3.42 -3.94 7.27
C ASN A 413 2.93 -4.95 8.34
N VAL A 414 1.62 -5.09 8.45
CA VAL A 414 0.95 -5.93 9.47
C VAL A 414 -0.06 -6.85 8.79
N LEU A 415 -0.02 -8.14 9.13
CA LEU A 415 -1.02 -9.10 8.67
C LEU A 415 -2.30 -8.90 9.45
N GLU A 416 -3.39 -8.66 8.72
CA GLU A 416 -4.72 -8.48 9.28
C GLU A 416 -5.59 -9.70 8.96
N TYR A 417 -6.56 -9.98 9.81
CA TYR A 417 -7.41 -11.17 9.68
C TYR A 417 -8.90 -10.78 9.61
N VAL A 418 -9.69 -11.64 8.97
CA VAL A 418 -11.16 -11.60 9.06
C VAL A 418 -11.69 -12.99 9.44
N SER A 419 -12.51 -13.05 10.48
CA SER A 419 -13.16 -14.29 10.91
C SER A 419 -14.39 -14.54 10.05
N VAL A 420 -14.45 -15.68 9.36
CA VAL A 420 -15.57 -16.05 8.48
C VAL A 420 -16.29 -17.26 9.07
N ILE A 421 -17.54 -17.05 9.48
CA ILE A 421 -18.42 -18.04 10.11
C ILE A 421 -19.68 -18.18 9.26
N GLY A 422 -20.30 -19.35 9.23
CA GLY A 422 -21.62 -19.49 8.63
C GLY A 422 -22.10 -20.92 8.52
N THR A 423 -23.22 -21.09 7.83
CA THR A 423 -23.86 -22.39 7.61
C THR A 423 -22.97 -23.34 6.82
N PRO A 424 -23.19 -24.67 6.88
CA PRO A 424 -22.39 -25.62 6.11
C PRO A 424 -22.30 -25.28 4.62
N ALA A 425 -23.42 -24.87 4.01
CA ALA A 425 -23.48 -24.45 2.61
C ALA A 425 -22.64 -23.19 2.34
N PHE A 426 -22.64 -22.22 3.26
CA PHE A 426 -21.78 -21.03 3.12
C PHE A 426 -20.30 -21.38 3.27
N MET A 427 -19.95 -22.26 4.20
CA MET A 427 -18.56 -22.68 4.39
C MET A 427 -18.03 -23.44 3.17
N GLU A 428 -18.83 -24.30 2.54
CA GLU A 428 -18.48 -24.96 1.28
C GLU A 428 -18.27 -23.94 0.15
N PHE A 429 -19.14 -22.93 0.07
CA PHE A 429 -19.00 -21.82 -0.88
C PHE A 429 -17.67 -21.06 -0.67
N VAL A 430 -17.31 -20.72 0.57
CA VAL A 430 -16.03 -20.05 0.88
C VAL A 430 -14.83 -20.97 0.61
N GLU A 431 -14.93 -22.25 0.93
CA GLU A 431 -13.85 -23.22 0.69
C GLU A 431 -13.62 -23.50 -0.81
N SER A 432 -14.57 -23.16 -1.69
CA SER A 432 -14.37 -23.27 -3.15
C SER A 432 -13.24 -22.37 -3.68
N ILE A 433 -12.89 -21.30 -2.96
CA ILE A 433 -11.74 -20.42 -3.29
C ILE A 433 -10.41 -21.19 -3.25
N LYS A 434 -10.34 -22.32 -2.52
CA LYS A 434 -9.16 -23.21 -2.53
C LYS A 434 -8.82 -23.70 -3.93
N ALA A 435 -9.79 -23.77 -4.84
CA ALA A 435 -9.55 -24.13 -6.24
C ALA A 435 -8.63 -23.13 -6.96
N GLU A 436 -8.56 -21.88 -6.49
CA GLU A 436 -7.63 -20.88 -7.02
C GLU A 436 -6.23 -20.97 -6.38
N GLY A 437 -6.05 -21.82 -5.35
CA GLY A 437 -4.78 -21.97 -4.62
C GLY A 437 -4.71 -21.25 -3.27
N VAL A 438 -5.84 -20.74 -2.75
CA VAL A 438 -5.85 -20.03 -1.45
C VAL A 438 -5.80 -21.05 -0.31
N GLU A 439 -4.77 -20.95 0.54
CA GLU A 439 -4.75 -21.67 1.81
C GLU A 439 -5.57 -20.92 2.86
N LEU A 440 -6.70 -21.52 3.26
CA LEU A 440 -7.57 -20.97 4.30
C LEU A 440 -7.15 -21.50 5.66
N GLU A 441 -6.69 -20.60 6.52
CA GLU A 441 -6.31 -20.92 7.89
C GLU A 441 -7.55 -21.33 8.70
N LYS A 442 -7.42 -22.38 9.52
CA LYS A 442 -8.46 -22.84 10.44
C LYS A 442 -8.00 -22.64 11.88
N ARG A 443 -8.73 -21.85 12.65
CA ARG A 443 -8.45 -21.58 14.07
C ARG A 443 -9.62 -21.99 14.95
N LYS A 444 -9.31 -22.32 16.19
CA LYS A 444 -10.31 -22.57 17.23
C LYS A 444 -11.08 -21.28 17.52
N MET A 445 -12.39 -21.29 17.30
CA MET A 445 -13.28 -20.17 17.59
C MET A 445 -14.22 -20.59 18.73
N ASP A 446 -13.95 -20.11 19.93
CA ASP A 446 -14.82 -20.25 21.10
C ASP A 446 -14.53 -19.14 22.10
N ARG A 447 -15.39 -18.95 23.11
CA ARG A 447 -15.22 -17.92 24.14
C ARG A 447 -13.84 -17.91 24.85
N SER A 448 -13.11 -19.03 24.87
CA SER A 448 -11.79 -19.16 25.50
C SER A 448 -10.61 -18.90 24.55
N GLY A 449 -10.84 -18.88 23.25
CA GLY A 449 -9.81 -18.65 22.24
C GLY A 449 -9.34 -17.20 22.19
N SER A 450 -8.07 -17.00 21.82
CA SER A 450 -7.47 -15.68 21.58
C SER A 450 -8.17 -14.94 20.42
N PRO A 451 -8.20 -13.60 20.43
CA PRO A 451 -8.75 -12.81 19.33
C PRO A 451 -8.00 -13.07 18.04
N ILE A 452 -8.71 -13.15 16.92
CA ILE A 452 -8.13 -13.33 15.57
C ILE A 452 -7.94 -11.94 14.97
N THR A 453 -6.88 -11.27 15.39
CA THR A 453 -6.60 -9.87 15.02
C THR A 453 -5.11 -9.58 15.26
N PRO A 454 -4.52 -8.55 14.63
CA PRO A 454 -3.17 -8.10 14.99
C PRO A 454 -3.05 -7.85 16.49
N THR A 455 -1.89 -8.15 17.06
CA THR A 455 -1.66 -7.88 18.48
C THR A 455 -1.53 -6.39 18.71
N VAL A 456 -2.31 -5.84 19.64
CA VAL A 456 -2.24 -4.43 20.02
C VAL A 456 -1.27 -4.26 21.17
N ILE A 457 -0.27 -3.40 20.96
CA ILE A 457 0.67 -2.97 21.98
C ILE A 457 0.27 -1.56 22.41
N GLU A 458 0.02 -1.41 23.70
CA GLU A 458 -0.33 -0.14 24.33
C GLU A 458 0.34 -0.02 25.70
N VAL A 459 0.34 1.20 26.23
CA VAL A 459 0.72 1.44 27.62
C VAL A 459 -0.43 0.96 28.50
N ASP A 460 -0.13 0.06 29.45
CA ASP A 460 -1.09 -0.70 30.24
C ASP A 460 -1.71 0.13 31.39
N ASN A 461 -2.25 1.31 31.05
CA ASN A 461 -2.79 2.30 31.99
C ASN A 461 -4.02 1.80 32.76
N GLN A 462 -4.70 0.76 32.25
CA GLN A 462 -5.91 0.21 32.88
C GLN A 462 -5.61 -0.85 33.95
N ASN A 463 -4.37 -1.33 34.04
CA ASN A 463 -3.98 -2.39 34.95
C ASN A 463 -3.60 -1.84 36.32
N VAL A 464 -4.51 -1.95 37.28
CA VAL A 464 -4.35 -1.48 38.67
C VAL A 464 -3.16 -2.13 39.40
N LYS A 465 -2.65 -3.27 38.90
CA LYS A 465 -1.48 -3.94 39.49
C LYS A 465 -0.14 -3.34 39.03
N LYS A 466 -0.14 -2.53 37.97
CA LYS A 466 1.06 -1.87 37.44
C LYS A 466 1.10 -0.42 37.89
N ASP A 467 2.21 -0.05 38.50
CA ASP A 467 2.53 1.35 38.77
C ASP A 467 3.27 1.93 37.56
N ILE A 468 2.52 2.51 36.63
CA ILE A 468 3.09 3.04 35.38
C ILE A 468 4.10 4.15 35.66
N GLU A 469 3.89 5.00 36.68
CA GLU A 469 4.82 6.08 37.00
C GLU A 469 6.18 5.54 37.46
N ASN A 470 6.18 4.47 38.27
CA ASN A 470 7.41 3.84 38.72
C ASN A 470 8.10 3.02 37.60
N LEU A 471 7.31 2.37 36.74
CA LEU A 471 7.81 1.57 35.63
C LEU A 471 8.32 2.43 34.46
N ASP A 472 7.88 3.68 34.34
CA ASP A 472 8.25 4.55 33.23
C ASP A 472 9.77 4.85 33.20
N ILE A 473 10.25 4.99 31.97
CA ILE A 473 11.64 5.23 31.62
C ILE A 473 11.68 6.54 30.84
N GLU A 474 12.52 7.46 31.31
CA GLU A 474 12.70 8.79 30.72
C GLU A 474 14.05 8.83 29.98
N LEU A 475 14.01 9.12 28.68
CA LEU A 475 15.18 9.17 27.80
C LEU A 475 15.38 10.59 27.24
N PRO A 476 16.56 11.22 27.35
CA PRO A 476 16.81 12.52 26.77
C PRO A 476 16.89 12.44 25.25
N ILE A 477 16.31 13.42 24.56
CA ILE A 477 16.51 13.64 23.13
C ILE A 477 17.66 14.63 22.97
N LEU A 478 18.81 14.15 22.51
CA LEU A 478 20.00 14.95 22.27
C LEU A 478 19.95 15.65 20.90
N THR A 479 20.57 16.82 20.77
CA THR A 479 20.80 17.44 19.46
C THR A 479 21.72 16.56 18.60
N PRO A 480 21.55 16.56 17.26
CA PRO A 480 22.44 15.79 16.38
C PRO A 480 23.89 16.22 16.56
N ARG A 481 24.71 15.26 17.02
CA ARG A 481 26.16 15.41 17.18
C ARG A 481 26.88 15.45 15.84
N ILE A 482 26.44 14.59 14.93
CA ILE A 482 26.97 14.48 13.57
C ILE A 482 26.13 15.38 12.67
N GLN A 483 26.76 16.41 12.10
CA GLN A 483 26.12 17.35 11.18
C GLN A 483 26.82 17.31 9.83
N ARG A 484 26.08 17.60 8.76
CA ARG A 484 26.64 17.73 7.42
C ARG A 484 27.05 19.17 7.15
N GLU A 485 28.35 19.43 7.11
CA GLU A 485 28.91 20.71 6.68
C GLU A 485 29.40 20.63 5.23
N TYR A 486 28.57 21.06 4.29
CA TYR A 486 28.90 21.02 2.86
C TYR A 486 29.91 22.10 2.40
N LYS A 487 30.26 23.05 3.26
CA LYS A 487 31.16 24.18 2.91
C LYS A 487 32.63 23.77 2.78
N ASN A 488 32.99 22.55 3.16
CA ASN A 488 34.38 22.13 3.34
C ASN A 488 34.96 21.33 2.15
N LEU A 489 34.20 21.07 1.08
CA LEU A 489 34.66 20.22 -0.06
C LEU A 489 35.99 20.67 -0.70
N ASN A 490 36.37 21.93 -0.55
CA ASN A 490 37.67 22.45 -0.98
C ASN A 490 38.87 21.80 -0.26
N LEU A 491 38.65 21.27 0.94
CA LEU A 491 39.67 20.67 1.80
C LEU A 491 39.97 19.19 1.47
N LEU A 492 39.31 18.60 0.46
CA LEU A 492 39.61 17.23 0.01
C LEU A 492 41.06 17.15 -0.49
N ASN A 493 41.88 16.33 0.19
CA ASN A 493 43.25 16.06 -0.19
C ASN A 493 43.36 14.74 -0.96
N ILE A 494 43.51 14.86 -2.27
CA ILE A 494 43.50 13.71 -3.20
C ILE A 494 44.69 12.78 -2.96
N ALA A 495 45.84 13.33 -2.56
CA ALA A 495 47.06 12.57 -2.30
C ALA A 495 46.94 11.63 -1.09
N GLU A 496 45.96 11.84 -0.21
CA GLU A 496 45.70 11.01 0.97
C GLU A 496 44.66 9.90 0.72
N PHE A 497 44.04 9.87 -0.47
CA PHE A 497 42.98 8.92 -0.78
C PHE A 497 43.53 7.49 -0.81
N LYS A 498 43.06 6.66 0.13
CA LYS A 498 43.43 5.24 0.19
C LYS A 498 42.63 4.44 -0.83
N HIS A 499 43.25 4.13 -1.97
CA HIS A 499 42.65 3.34 -3.03
C HIS A 499 43.66 2.38 -3.67
N LYS A 500 43.17 1.36 -4.37
CA LYS A 500 44.01 0.41 -5.12
C LYS A 500 44.30 1.00 -6.50
N LYS A 501 45.57 1.22 -6.81
CA LYS A 501 45.98 1.74 -8.14
C LYS A 501 45.66 0.73 -9.23
N ILE A 502 45.11 1.24 -10.33
CA ILE A 502 44.69 0.42 -11.48
C ILE A 502 45.80 0.43 -12.54
N SER A 503 46.01 -0.69 -13.22
CA SER A 503 46.89 -0.78 -14.39
C SER A 503 46.11 -0.43 -15.66
N ALA A 504 46.60 0.52 -16.45
CA ALA A 504 45.96 0.90 -17.71
C ALA A 504 46.05 -0.25 -18.73
N LYS A 505 44.89 -0.72 -19.24
CA LYS A 505 44.82 -1.71 -20.32
C LYS A 505 44.96 -1.01 -21.68
N GLN A 506 45.50 -1.72 -22.66
CA GLN A 506 45.58 -1.25 -24.06
C GLN A 506 44.41 -1.84 -24.86
N PHE A 507 43.58 -0.98 -25.42
CA PHE A 507 42.41 -1.35 -26.24
C PHE A 507 42.66 -1.08 -27.72
N SER A 508 41.95 -1.79 -28.60
CA SER A 508 42.04 -1.60 -30.06
C SER A 508 41.37 -0.29 -30.53
N GLU A 509 41.71 0.19 -31.73
CA GLU A 509 41.17 1.43 -32.34
C GLU A 509 39.63 1.44 -32.46
N GLU A 510 39.02 0.27 -32.63
CA GLU A 510 37.56 0.08 -32.73
C GLU A 510 36.90 0.16 -31.35
N GLU A 511 37.52 -0.44 -30.33
CA GLU A 511 37.04 -0.41 -28.93
C GLU A 511 37.23 0.95 -28.24
N ARG A 512 38.19 1.77 -28.71
CA ARG A 512 38.43 3.14 -28.22
C ARG A 512 37.31 4.12 -28.60
N LYS A 513 36.52 3.81 -29.63
CA LYS A 513 35.42 4.65 -30.11
C LYS A 513 34.10 4.44 -29.35
N GLU A 514 33.95 3.32 -28.64
CA GLU A 514 32.77 3.01 -27.82
C GLU A 514 33.07 3.19 -26.33
N ILE A 515 32.83 4.39 -25.82
CA ILE A 515 32.81 4.66 -24.38
C ILE A 515 31.42 4.31 -23.86
N VAL A 516 31.30 3.12 -23.27
CA VAL A 516 30.04 2.59 -22.73
C VAL A 516 30.15 2.49 -21.22
N PHE A 517 29.44 3.36 -20.49
CA PHE A 517 29.33 3.23 -19.04
C PHE A 517 28.21 2.25 -18.71
N LYS A 518 28.58 1.11 -18.13
CA LYS A 518 27.65 0.07 -17.67
C LYS A 518 27.45 0.20 -16.17
N GLU A 519 26.22 0.52 -15.74
CA GLU A 519 25.85 0.47 -14.32
C GLU A 519 25.45 -0.95 -13.94
N VAL A 520 26.09 -1.46 -12.88
CA VAL A 520 25.77 -2.77 -12.28
C VAL A 520 25.37 -2.51 -10.82
N ILE A 521 24.15 -2.91 -10.47
CA ILE A 521 23.61 -2.92 -9.10
C ILE A 521 23.26 -4.39 -8.82
N ASP A 522 23.75 -4.95 -7.71
CA ASP A 522 23.52 -6.36 -7.31
C ASP A 522 23.82 -7.41 -8.40
N ASP A 523 25.01 -7.31 -9.02
CA ASP A 523 25.47 -8.21 -10.10
C ASP A 523 24.55 -8.28 -11.35
N LYS A 524 23.62 -7.33 -11.51
CA LYS A 524 22.78 -7.17 -12.72
C LYS A 524 23.04 -5.83 -13.41
N LEU A 525 23.18 -5.87 -14.74
CA LEU A 525 23.32 -4.70 -15.61
C LEU A 525 22.02 -3.89 -15.63
N HIS A 526 22.07 -2.66 -15.13
CA HIS A 526 20.88 -1.83 -14.88
C HIS A 526 20.73 -0.67 -15.89
N HIS A 527 21.83 -0.11 -16.39
CA HIS A 527 21.79 0.98 -17.37
C HIS A 527 23.06 0.99 -18.23
N THR A 528 22.90 1.25 -19.54
CA THR A 528 24.03 1.38 -20.48
C THR A 528 23.99 2.81 -21.03
N THR A 529 24.88 3.67 -20.55
CA THR A 529 25.02 5.03 -21.08
C THR A 529 26.06 5.02 -22.19
N ILE A 530 25.58 5.12 -23.43
CA ILE A 530 26.41 5.28 -24.62
C ILE A 530 26.57 6.78 -24.85
N LEU A 531 27.80 7.29 -24.74
CA LEU A 531 28.11 8.67 -25.12
C LEU A 531 28.18 8.77 -26.66
N ASN A 532 27.06 8.57 -27.36
CA ASN A 532 26.98 8.79 -28.79
C ASN A 532 26.91 10.29 -29.08
N SER A 533 28.07 10.91 -29.22
CA SER A 533 28.21 12.24 -29.80
C SER A 533 28.94 12.08 -31.13
N ALA A 534 28.49 12.74 -32.20
CA ALA A 534 29.24 12.86 -33.47
C ALA A 534 30.53 13.71 -33.33
N VAL A 535 31.06 13.84 -32.11
CA VAL A 535 32.17 14.69 -31.69
C VAL A 535 33.11 13.81 -30.88
N GLU A 536 34.42 13.95 -31.10
CA GLU A 536 35.45 13.20 -30.38
C GLU A 536 35.23 13.28 -28.86
N PRO A 537 35.27 12.15 -28.14
CA PRO A 537 35.04 12.13 -26.70
C PRO A 537 36.11 12.96 -25.99
N ASN A 538 35.70 14.08 -25.40
CA ASN A 538 36.57 14.97 -24.64
C ASN A 538 36.56 14.55 -23.15
N TYR A 539 37.71 14.64 -22.49
CA TYR A 539 37.85 14.36 -21.05
C TYR A 539 36.85 15.13 -20.19
N GLN A 540 36.43 16.33 -20.62
CA GLN A 540 35.46 17.16 -19.89
C GLN A 540 34.11 16.45 -19.70
N SER A 541 33.64 15.71 -20.70
CA SER A 541 32.37 14.98 -20.63
C SER A 541 32.48 13.77 -19.69
N VAL A 542 33.62 13.07 -19.72
CA VAL A 542 33.86 11.89 -18.88
C VAL A 542 34.04 12.27 -17.41
N VAL A 543 34.85 13.29 -17.12
CA VAL A 543 35.02 13.80 -15.75
C VAL A 543 33.71 14.41 -15.23
N GLY A 544 32.99 15.13 -16.09
CA GLY A 544 31.68 15.71 -15.76
C GLY A 544 30.64 14.66 -15.36
N PHE A 545 30.62 13.51 -16.05
CA PHE A 545 29.78 12.37 -15.70
C PHE A 545 30.06 11.87 -14.28
N PHE A 546 31.32 11.66 -13.90
CA PHE A 546 31.67 11.22 -12.54
C PHE A 546 31.29 12.25 -11.48
N ALA A 547 31.56 13.54 -11.73
CA ALA A 547 31.21 14.62 -10.81
C ALA A 547 29.68 14.69 -10.59
N GLN A 548 28.88 14.64 -11.66
CA GLN A 548 27.42 14.64 -11.56
C GLN A 548 26.87 13.40 -10.85
N ARG A 549 27.46 12.23 -11.14
CA ARG A 549 27.06 10.97 -10.49
C ARG A 549 27.29 11.02 -8.99
N ILE A 550 28.48 11.44 -8.55
CA ILE A 550 28.82 11.60 -7.13
C ILE A 550 27.88 12.61 -6.46
N MET A 551 27.60 13.75 -7.11
CA MET A 551 26.66 14.74 -6.60
C MET A 551 25.24 14.18 -6.44
N LYS A 552 24.74 13.42 -7.42
CA LYS A 552 23.41 12.81 -7.38
C LYS A 552 23.29 11.78 -6.26
N GLU A 553 24.29 10.91 -6.10
CA GLU A 553 24.29 9.88 -5.06
C GLU A 553 24.37 10.48 -3.65
N LEU A 554 25.14 11.56 -3.47
CA LEU A 554 25.33 12.23 -2.17
C LEU A 554 24.32 13.36 -1.89
N ARG A 555 23.45 13.68 -2.87
CA ARG A 555 22.50 14.80 -2.85
C ARG A 555 23.19 16.16 -2.58
N LEU A 556 24.31 16.40 -3.24
CA LEU A 556 25.07 17.65 -3.15
C LEU A 556 24.54 18.69 -4.15
N PHE A 557 24.45 19.95 -3.73
CA PHE A 557 23.98 21.06 -4.56
C PHE A 557 25.02 22.19 -4.60
N GLY A 558 25.31 22.73 -5.79
CA GLY A 558 26.13 23.94 -5.96
C GLY A 558 27.66 23.77 -5.82
N CYS A 559 28.19 22.54 -5.87
CA CYS A 559 29.63 22.28 -5.70
C CYS A 559 30.29 21.60 -6.91
N TYR A 560 29.69 21.73 -8.10
CA TYR A 560 30.12 21.03 -9.31
C TYR A 560 31.57 21.39 -9.71
N ASP A 561 31.91 22.68 -9.75
CA ASP A 561 33.23 23.14 -10.23
C ASP A 561 34.38 22.63 -9.36
N ILE A 562 34.17 22.58 -8.03
CA ILE A 562 35.14 22.08 -7.06
C ILE A 562 35.32 20.57 -7.24
N LEU A 563 34.22 19.83 -7.29
CA LEU A 563 34.26 18.38 -7.42
C LEU A 563 34.82 17.94 -8.78
N PHE A 564 34.46 18.64 -9.85
CA PHE A 564 35.01 18.42 -11.19
C PHE A 564 36.54 18.58 -11.20
N GLY A 565 37.05 19.67 -10.61
CA GLY A 565 38.50 19.89 -10.49
C GLY A 565 39.21 18.77 -9.74
N LYS A 566 38.62 18.33 -8.61
CA LYS A 566 39.19 17.27 -7.78
C LYS A 566 39.16 15.89 -8.44
N VAL A 567 38.06 15.55 -9.12
CA VAL A 567 37.95 14.29 -9.87
C VAL A 567 38.94 14.28 -11.04
N LYS A 568 39.13 15.41 -11.73
CA LYS A 568 40.13 15.54 -12.80
C LYS A 568 41.54 15.25 -12.29
N GLU A 569 41.91 15.87 -11.18
CA GLU A 569 43.23 15.70 -10.54
C GLU A 569 43.44 14.25 -10.09
N PHE A 570 42.47 13.64 -9.41
CA PHE A 570 42.53 12.23 -8.99
C PHE A 570 42.74 11.26 -10.15
N ILE A 571 42.01 11.44 -11.26
CA ILE A 571 42.13 10.56 -12.42
C ILE A 571 43.51 10.73 -13.09
N SER A 572 44.03 11.95 -13.15
CA SER A 572 45.29 12.25 -13.85
C SER A 572 46.52 11.76 -13.07
N ASP A 573 46.52 11.95 -11.75
CA ASP A 573 47.72 11.83 -10.93
C ASP A 573 47.75 10.58 -10.03
N ASP A 574 46.59 10.05 -9.61
CA ASP A 574 46.54 9.07 -8.53
C ASP A 574 45.85 7.74 -8.87
N LEU A 575 44.79 7.74 -9.69
CA LEU A 575 43.98 6.55 -10.01
C LEU A 575 44.79 5.41 -10.65
N PHE A 576 45.74 5.76 -11.52
CA PHE A 576 46.59 4.81 -12.23
C PHE A 576 47.97 4.67 -11.58
N SER A 577 48.67 3.59 -11.94
CA SER A 577 50.04 3.33 -11.44
C SER A 577 51.05 4.39 -11.89
N GLU A 578 50.76 5.10 -12.98
CA GLU A 578 51.57 6.17 -13.57
C GLU A 578 50.68 7.40 -13.83
N LYS A 579 51.28 8.58 -13.98
CA LYS A 579 50.54 9.78 -14.38
C LYS A 579 50.03 9.63 -15.80
N VAL A 580 48.73 9.86 -15.99
CA VAL A 580 48.07 9.64 -17.28
C VAL A 580 47.65 10.96 -17.92
N ASN A 581 47.71 11.01 -19.25
CA ASN A 581 47.15 12.12 -20.00
C ASN A 581 45.67 11.87 -20.28
N LEU A 582 44.80 12.76 -19.83
CA LEU A 582 43.35 12.67 -20.02
C LEU A 582 42.91 12.86 -21.48
N ASP A 583 43.77 13.42 -22.32
CA ASP A 583 43.50 13.56 -23.77
C ASP A 583 43.74 12.25 -24.55
N ASP A 584 44.27 11.19 -23.90
CA ASP A 584 44.45 9.87 -24.51
C ASP A 584 43.13 9.08 -24.52
N ALA A 585 42.63 8.76 -25.72
CA ALA A 585 41.43 7.96 -25.94
C ALA A 585 41.50 6.57 -25.25
N ASN A 586 42.71 6.01 -25.11
CA ASN A 586 42.89 4.73 -24.41
C ASN A 586 42.66 4.88 -22.91
N ILE A 587 43.04 6.01 -22.31
CA ILE A 587 42.78 6.31 -20.89
C ILE A 587 41.30 6.58 -20.67
N LEU A 588 40.65 7.34 -21.55
CA LEU A 588 39.20 7.59 -21.47
C LEU A 588 38.39 6.29 -21.52
N ARG A 589 38.81 5.31 -22.33
CA ARG A 589 38.16 4.00 -22.38
C ARG A 589 38.38 3.17 -21.12
N ASN A 590 39.56 3.26 -20.49
CA ASN A 590 39.85 2.62 -19.20
C ASN A 590 38.93 3.15 -18.09
N LEU A 591 38.51 4.41 -18.15
CA LEU A 591 37.57 5.00 -17.17
C LEU A 591 36.16 4.43 -17.25
N SER A 592 35.78 3.80 -18.36
CA SER A 592 34.50 3.10 -18.49
C SER A 592 34.52 1.68 -17.92
N GLU A 593 35.68 1.15 -17.55
CA GLU A 593 35.78 -0.16 -16.92
C GLU A 593 35.19 -0.12 -15.51
N LEU A 594 34.49 -1.20 -15.13
CA LEU A 594 33.79 -1.30 -13.85
C LEU A 594 34.70 -1.07 -12.63
N GLU A 595 35.95 -1.51 -12.71
CA GLU A 595 36.94 -1.33 -11.64
C GLU A 595 37.29 0.16 -11.44
N ALA A 596 37.46 0.92 -12.52
CA ALA A 596 37.73 2.35 -12.48
C ALA A 596 36.51 3.14 -11.97
N VAL A 597 35.31 2.82 -12.48
CA VAL A 597 34.06 3.47 -12.06
C VAL A 597 33.81 3.27 -10.57
N LYS A 598 33.89 2.02 -10.08
CA LYS A 598 33.69 1.72 -8.65
C LYS A 598 34.73 2.43 -7.79
N THR A 599 36.01 2.35 -8.16
CA THR A 599 37.09 2.99 -7.40
C THR A 599 36.90 4.49 -7.28
N ILE A 600 36.56 5.18 -8.37
CA ILE A 600 36.32 6.64 -8.33
C ILE A 600 35.10 6.97 -7.44
N VAL A 601 33.95 6.33 -7.69
CA VAL A 601 32.71 6.69 -6.99
C VAL A 601 32.77 6.33 -5.51
N GLU A 602 33.24 5.13 -5.15
CA GLU A 602 33.31 4.69 -3.74
C GLU A 602 34.36 5.47 -2.94
N THR A 603 35.51 5.78 -3.53
CA THR A 603 36.57 6.57 -2.86
C THR A 603 36.07 7.99 -2.59
N PHE A 604 35.54 8.69 -3.61
CA PHE A 604 35.01 10.04 -3.40
C PHE A 604 33.81 10.03 -2.45
N LYS A 605 32.94 9.03 -2.52
CA LYS A 605 31.81 8.90 -1.59
C LYS A 605 32.29 8.80 -0.15
N LYS A 606 33.28 7.96 0.11
CA LYS A 606 33.87 7.78 1.44
C LYS A 606 34.53 9.06 1.93
N GLU A 607 35.42 9.65 1.14
CA GLU A 607 36.20 10.83 1.54
C GLU A 607 35.32 12.08 1.70
N ILE A 608 34.32 12.27 0.83
CA ILE A 608 33.34 13.36 0.99
C ILE A 608 32.50 13.16 2.25
N ASN A 609 32.03 11.95 2.50
CA ASN A 609 31.29 11.64 3.72
C ASN A 609 32.16 11.85 4.97
N ASP A 610 33.44 11.46 4.92
CA ASP A 610 34.39 11.65 6.00
C ASP A 610 34.65 13.13 6.29
N LEU A 611 34.67 13.96 5.25
CA LEU A 611 34.93 15.38 5.37
C LEU A 611 33.68 16.20 5.74
N THR A 612 32.50 15.79 5.25
CA THR A 612 31.24 16.53 5.46
C THR A 612 30.52 16.12 6.74
N ALA A 613 30.63 14.86 7.18
CA ALA A 613 30.06 14.40 8.44
C ALA A 613 31.01 14.77 9.59
N GLN A 614 30.83 15.97 10.15
CA GLN A 614 31.59 16.42 11.30
C GLN A 614 30.85 16.11 12.59
N ASP A 615 31.59 15.55 13.55
CA ASP A 615 31.18 15.49 14.94
C ASP A 615 31.44 16.87 15.57
N VAL A 616 30.36 17.60 15.87
CA VAL A 616 30.42 18.95 16.45
C VAL A 616 30.85 18.92 17.94
N GLY A 617 31.00 17.72 18.52
CA GLY A 617 31.53 17.48 19.86
C GLY A 617 30.58 17.86 21.00
N ASN A 618 29.57 18.66 20.74
CA ASN A 618 28.61 19.15 21.72
C ASN A 618 27.19 18.74 21.36
N THR A 619 26.56 18.02 22.29
CA THR A 619 25.12 17.73 22.25
C THR A 619 24.42 18.39 23.42
N GLU A 620 23.28 19.00 23.18
CA GLU A 620 22.40 19.53 24.21
C GLU A 620 21.14 18.67 24.33
N ILE A 621 20.57 18.59 25.53
CA ILE A 621 19.29 17.94 25.75
C ILE A 621 18.21 18.89 25.23
N LYS A 622 17.55 18.52 24.14
CA LYS A 622 16.45 19.30 23.55
C LYS A 622 15.14 19.06 24.28
N ASN A 623 14.86 17.81 24.64
CA ASN A 623 13.63 17.39 25.30
C ASN A 623 13.84 16.04 26.00
N TYR A 624 12.84 15.55 26.72
CA TYR A 624 12.76 14.19 27.24
C TYR A 624 11.62 13.42 26.59
N LEU A 625 11.87 12.14 26.35
CA LEU A 625 10.92 11.16 25.84
C LEU A 625 10.55 10.22 26.98
N LYS A 626 9.25 10.07 27.22
CA LYS A 626 8.73 9.06 28.15
C LYS A 626 8.17 7.89 27.37
N ILE A 627 8.50 6.66 27.79
CA ILE A 627 7.97 5.47 27.11
C ILE A 627 6.45 5.40 27.27
N SER A 628 5.92 5.84 28.41
CA SER A 628 4.48 5.99 28.65
C SER A 628 3.73 6.92 27.68
N SER A 629 4.45 7.74 26.89
CA SER A 629 3.84 8.61 25.88
C SER A 629 3.59 7.94 24.52
N ALA A 630 4.04 6.68 24.36
CA ALA A 630 3.84 5.91 23.14
C ALA A 630 2.35 5.73 22.85
N ARG A 631 1.94 6.01 21.60
CA ARG A 631 0.57 5.76 21.14
C ARG A 631 0.37 4.27 20.92
N PRO A 632 -0.85 3.73 21.10
CA PRO A 632 -1.15 2.34 20.77
C PRO A 632 -0.85 2.03 19.31
N PHE A 633 -0.26 0.88 19.05
CA PHE A 633 0.10 0.41 17.70
C PHE A 633 -0.12 -1.09 17.56
N VAL A 634 -0.05 -1.58 16.33
CA VAL A 634 -0.37 -2.97 16.00
C VAL A 634 0.84 -3.68 15.43
N VAL A 635 0.98 -4.95 15.79
CA VAL A 635 2.00 -5.85 15.24
C VAL A 635 1.34 -7.14 14.77
N THR A 636 1.93 -7.77 13.75
CA THR A 636 1.49 -9.08 13.27
C THR A 636 1.45 -10.07 14.44
N ASP A 637 0.43 -10.93 14.47
CA ASP A 637 0.21 -11.96 15.49
C ASP A 637 1.47 -12.83 15.67
N LYS A 638 2.23 -12.54 16.73
CA LYS A 638 3.51 -13.15 17.08
C LYS A 638 3.43 -13.62 18.54
N LYS A 639 4.32 -14.55 18.91
CA LYS A 639 4.52 -14.90 20.33
C LYS A 639 4.82 -13.62 21.11
N TYR A 640 4.21 -13.47 22.27
CA TYR A 640 4.38 -12.31 23.13
C TYR A 640 4.53 -12.72 24.60
N LEU A 641 5.23 -11.87 25.35
CA LEU A 641 5.33 -11.93 26.80
C LEU A 641 4.31 -10.96 27.41
N LEU A 642 3.70 -11.33 28.54
CA LEU A 642 2.87 -10.44 29.36
C LEU A 642 3.73 -9.88 30.51
N PRO A 643 4.39 -8.73 30.35
CA PRO A 643 5.32 -8.21 31.34
C PRO A 643 4.56 -7.66 32.56
N LYS A 644 5.17 -7.78 33.74
CA LYS A 644 4.78 -7.02 34.94
C LYS A 644 5.73 -5.85 35.18
N LYS A 645 6.98 -5.98 34.74
CA LYS A 645 8.03 -4.96 34.87
C LYS A 645 8.13 -4.03 33.66
N SER A 646 7.11 -3.96 32.79
CA SER A 646 7.09 -3.03 31.66
C SER A 646 5.83 -2.17 31.67
N VAL A 647 5.95 -0.96 31.13
CA VAL A 647 4.82 -0.06 30.88
C VAL A 647 3.88 -0.59 29.81
N PHE A 648 4.37 -1.43 28.90
CA PHE A 648 3.55 -2.03 27.85
C PHE A 648 2.69 -3.19 28.37
N ASN A 649 1.54 -3.40 27.74
CA ASN A 649 0.66 -4.53 28.01
C ASN A 649 1.26 -5.87 27.53
N LYS A 650 2.02 -5.84 26.42
CA LYS A 650 2.63 -7.00 25.75
C LYS A 650 4.02 -6.64 25.22
N ILE A 651 4.95 -7.60 25.25
CA ILE A 651 6.27 -7.49 24.60
C ILE A 651 6.39 -8.51 23.48
N VAL A 652 6.76 -8.05 22.29
CA VAL A 652 6.93 -8.88 21.08
C VAL A 652 8.38 -8.79 20.60
N GLY A 653 9.03 -9.94 20.49
CA GLY A 653 10.36 -10.07 19.90
C GLY A 653 10.29 -10.14 18.38
N ASP A 654 11.26 -9.54 17.69
CA ASP A 654 11.40 -9.71 16.23
C ASP A 654 11.96 -11.08 15.88
N ASN A 655 12.77 -11.65 16.78
CA ASN A 655 13.28 -13.01 16.75
C ASN A 655 12.97 -13.71 18.09
N GLU A 656 13.22 -15.03 18.17
CA GLU A 656 12.99 -15.79 19.41
C GLU A 656 13.94 -15.38 20.54
N PHE A 657 15.16 -14.91 20.20
CA PHE A 657 16.17 -14.50 21.16
C PHE A 657 15.76 -13.24 21.96
N GLU A 658 15.16 -12.24 21.32
CA GLU A 658 14.63 -11.05 21.98
C GLU A 658 13.49 -11.37 22.94
N LEU A 659 12.66 -12.36 22.61
CA LEU A 659 11.61 -12.87 23.50
C LEU A 659 12.21 -13.58 24.71
N GLU A 660 13.23 -14.42 24.51
CA GLU A 660 13.98 -15.06 25.60
C GLU A 660 14.65 -14.01 26.49
N PHE A 661 15.25 -12.98 25.90
CA PHE A 661 15.87 -11.89 26.62
C PHE A 661 14.85 -11.07 27.43
N ALA A 662 13.68 -10.79 26.85
CA ALA A 662 12.59 -10.13 27.58
C ALA A 662 12.05 -10.98 28.75
N ASP A 663 11.96 -12.30 28.58
CA ASP A 663 11.57 -13.24 29.64
C ASP A 663 12.60 -13.26 30.78
N PHE A 664 13.89 -13.24 30.44
CA PHE A 664 14.96 -13.08 31.43
C PHE A 664 14.83 -11.77 32.23
N LEU A 665 14.60 -10.64 31.55
CA LEU A 665 14.42 -9.35 32.23
C LEU A 665 13.21 -9.37 33.17
N GLU A 666 12.09 -9.96 32.76
CA GLU A 666 10.91 -10.12 33.62
C GLU A 666 11.24 -10.96 34.87
N GLY A 667 12.04 -12.01 34.73
CA GLY A 667 12.50 -12.87 35.83
C GLY A 667 13.59 -12.26 36.73
N ALA A 668 14.30 -11.22 36.30
CA ALA A 668 15.44 -10.65 37.01
C ALA A 668 15.00 -9.79 38.21
N ASP A 669 15.26 -10.23 39.45
CA ASP A 669 14.87 -9.51 40.68
C ASP A 669 15.62 -8.19 40.89
N ASP A 670 16.74 -7.98 40.20
CA ASP A 670 17.62 -6.82 40.32
C ASP A 670 17.29 -5.69 39.32
N ILE A 671 16.14 -5.75 38.65
CA ILE A 671 15.62 -4.67 37.80
C ILE A 671 14.28 -4.13 38.32
N ILE A 672 14.05 -2.83 38.17
CA ILE A 672 12.76 -2.19 38.46
C ILE A 672 11.83 -2.33 37.26
N SER A 673 12.30 -1.94 36.07
CA SER A 673 11.50 -2.00 34.86
C SER A 673 12.33 -2.17 33.60
N PHE A 674 11.69 -2.62 32.52
CA PHE A 674 12.26 -2.67 31.19
C PHE A 674 11.23 -2.32 30.11
N ALA A 675 11.70 -1.95 28.93
CA ALA A 675 10.87 -1.70 27.77
C ALA A 675 11.62 -2.07 26.49
N LYS A 676 10.91 -2.66 25.52
CA LYS A 676 11.41 -2.80 24.15
C LYS A 676 11.24 -1.47 23.41
N ASN A 677 12.22 -1.10 22.60
CA ASN A 677 12.17 0.10 21.78
C ASN A 677 11.42 -0.16 20.46
N TYR A 678 10.11 0.06 20.45
CA TYR A 678 9.33 0.03 19.22
C TYR A 678 9.52 1.30 18.40
N TYR A 679 9.34 1.22 17.07
CA TYR A 679 9.52 2.36 16.16
C TYR A 679 8.64 3.56 16.53
N GLU A 680 7.47 3.30 17.12
CA GLU A 680 6.47 4.25 17.58
C GLU A 680 6.90 5.06 18.81
N ILE A 681 7.92 4.60 19.54
CA ILE A 681 8.56 5.39 20.61
C ILE A 681 9.42 6.49 19.98
N HIS A 682 9.88 6.31 18.73
CA HIS A 682 10.71 7.25 17.99
C HIS A 682 12.07 7.57 18.65
N PHE A 683 12.55 6.69 19.53
CA PHE A 683 13.89 6.79 20.08
C PHE A 683 14.92 6.20 19.10
N LYS A 684 15.73 7.08 18.52
CA LYS A 684 16.78 6.73 17.56
C LYS A 684 18.06 7.48 17.84
N ILE A 685 19.18 6.87 17.45
CA ILE A 685 20.52 7.43 17.58
C ILE A 685 21.12 7.53 16.19
N ASP A 686 21.57 8.72 15.81
CA ASP A 686 22.26 8.93 14.54
C ASP A 686 23.73 8.54 14.68
N TYR A 687 24.21 7.72 13.74
CA TYR A 687 25.57 7.20 13.67
C TYR A 687 26.13 7.33 12.25
N LYS A 688 27.45 7.20 12.13
CA LYS A 688 28.15 7.14 10.86
C LYS A 688 28.31 5.67 10.47
N ASN A 689 27.72 5.25 9.36
CA ASN A 689 27.84 3.88 8.89
C ASN A 689 29.22 3.60 8.28
N ALA A 690 29.51 2.33 7.93
CA ALA A 690 30.82 1.94 7.37
C ALA A 690 31.19 2.66 6.06
N SER A 691 30.21 3.21 5.32
CA SER A 691 30.43 4.00 4.10
C SER A 691 30.63 5.50 4.37
N GLY A 692 30.67 5.90 5.63
CA GLY A 692 30.78 7.28 6.10
C GLY A 692 29.46 8.06 6.10
N ALA A 693 28.36 7.49 5.61
CA ALA A 693 27.08 8.19 5.56
C ALA A 693 26.38 8.21 6.94
N ILE A 694 25.67 9.31 7.21
CA ILE A 694 24.82 9.42 8.40
C ILE A 694 23.60 8.52 8.23
N SER A 695 23.39 7.63 9.20
CA SER A 695 22.23 6.74 9.31
C SER A 695 21.65 6.84 10.71
N SER A 696 20.38 6.47 10.88
CA SER A 696 19.77 6.31 12.20
C SER A 696 19.76 4.83 12.60
N TYR A 697 19.84 4.57 13.89
CA TYR A 697 19.78 3.25 14.51
C TYR A 697 18.85 3.29 15.72
N TYR A 698 18.11 2.19 15.94
CA TYR A 698 17.15 2.01 17.03
C TYR A 698 17.67 0.88 17.92
N PRO A 699 18.11 1.17 19.16
CA PRO A 699 18.50 0.13 20.12
C PRO A 699 17.32 -0.75 20.51
N ASP A 700 17.55 -2.01 20.89
CA ASP A 700 16.46 -2.97 21.14
C ASP A 700 15.70 -2.76 22.45
N PHE A 701 16.40 -2.56 23.59
CA PHE A 701 15.77 -2.52 24.92
C PHE A 701 16.29 -1.39 25.82
N PHE A 702 15.46 -0.99 26.78
CA PHE A 702 15.79 -0.10 27.88
C PHE A 702 15.55 -0.84 29.21
N VAL A 703 16.49 -0.79 30.14
CA VAL A 703 16.40 -1.47 31.44
C VAL A 703 16.73 -0.50 32.57
N LYS A 704 15.80 -0.30 33.49
CA LYS A 704 15.94 0.53 34.68
C LYS A 704 16.27 -0.37 35.87
N THR A 705 17.50 -0.28 36.37
CA THR A 705 17.94 -1.08 37.53
C THR A 705 17.67 -0.36 38.85
N ASP A 706 17.79 0.96 38.86
CA ASP A 706 17.50 1.81 40.01
C ASP A 706 17.01 3.20 39.56
N ASN A 707 16.66 4.08 40.49
CA ASN A 707 16.16 5.44 40.18
C ASN A 707 17.19 6.38 39.54
N LYS A 708 18.45 5.95 39.44
CA LYS A 708 19.59 6.72 38.92
C LYS A 708 20.31 6.03 37.77
N THR A 709 19.97 4.79 37.41
CA THR A 709 20.72 4.01 36.40
C THR A 709 19.78 3.37 35.39
N ILE A 710 20.02 3.66 34.11
CA ILE A 710 19.27 3.09 32.99
C ILE A 710 20.28 2.51 31.98
N TYR A 711 20.07 1.26 31.60
CA TYR A 711 20.83 0.59 30.56
C TYR A 711 20.08 0.65 29.23
N ILE A 712 20.79 0.97 28.16
CA ILE A 712 20.32 0.79 26.78
C ILE A 712 21.00 -0.45 26.25
N VAL A 713 20.20 -1.46 25.97
CA VAL A 713 20.67 -2.79 25.60
C VAL A 713 20.41 -3.05 24.13
N GLU A 714 21.43 -3.55 23.45
CA GLU A 714 21.34 -4.05 22.09
C GLU A 714 21.58 -5.55 22.07
N THR A 715 20.69 -6.29 21.42
CA THR A 715 20.77 -7.74 21.25
C THR A 715 21.11 -8.08 19.80
N LYS A 716 22.07 -8.98 19.59
CA LYS A 716 22.44 -9.43 18.24
C LYS A 716 22.67 -10.93 18.16
N GLY A 717 22.00 -11.54 17.19
CA GLY A 717 22.24 -12.93 16.80
C GLY A 717 23.49 -13.10 15.92
N ARG A 718 23.70 -12.19 14.96
CA ARG A 718 24.86 -12.19 14.04
C ARG A 718 25.40 -10.78 13.87
N GLU A 719 26.72 -10.62 13.92
CA GLU A 719 27.39 -9.32 13.76
C GLU A 719 27.54 -8.92 12.29
N ASP A 720 27.17 -7.68 11.99
CA ASP A 720 27.47 -6.99 10.73
C ASP A 720 28.56 -5.92 10.93
N LEU A 721 29.22 -5.52 9.83
CA LEU A 721 30.27 -4.48 9.85
C LEU A 721 29.80 -3.14 10.43
N ASN A 722 28.50 -2.83 10.36
CA ASN A 722 27.93 -1.59 10.91
C ASN A 722 27.68 -1.66 12.42
N ASP A 723 27.65 -2.86 13.03
CA ASP A 723 27.28 -3.00 14.44
C ASP A 723 28.35 -2.39 15.36
N ILE A 724 29.63 -2.51 14.99
CA ILE A 724 30.74 -1.87 15.69
C ILE A 724 30.53 -0.35 15.78
N GLU A 725 30.12 0.30 14.68
CA GLU A 725 29.91 1.75 14.64
C GLU A 725 28.64 2.17 15.39
N LYS A 726 27.58 1.34 15.38
CA LYS A 726 26.38 1.57 16.20
C LYS A 726 26.71 1.51 17.69
N ILE A 727 27.48 0.51 18.11
CA ILE A 727 27.84 0.28 19.52
C ILE A 727 28.72 1.42 20.05
N LYS A 728 29.75 1.82 19.29
CA LYS A 728 30.58 2.99 19.65
C LYS A 728 29.73 4.24 19.81
N ARG A 729 28.80 4.46 18.89
CA ARG A 729 27.91 5.63 18.94
C ARG A 729 26.95 5.57 20.13
N LEU A 730 26.45 4.38 20.48
CA LEU A 730 25.59 4.15 21.64
C LEU A 730 26.34 4.42 22.94
N GLU A 731 27.58 3.94 23.07
CA GLU A 731 28.46 4.24 24.21
C GLU A 731 28.64 5.75 24.38
N GLN A 732 29.03 6.44 23.31
CA GLN A 732 29.19 7.89 23.30
C GLN A 732 27.87 8.63 23.62
N TRP A 733 26.74 8.12 23.15
CA TRP A 733 25.43 8.69 23.47
C TRP A 733 25.13 8.59 24.98
N CYS A 734 25.44 7.44 25.60
CA CYS A 734 25.25 7.21 27.03
C CYS A 734 26.15 8.13 27.88
N GLU A 735 27.40 8.33 27.46
CA GLU A 735 28.32 9.30 28.09
C GLU A 735 27.77 10.72 27.99
N ASP A 736 27.43 11.17 26.77
CA ASP A 736 26.87 12.50 26.53
C ASP A 736 25.59 12.74 27.36
N ALA A 737 24.67 11.78 27.37
CA ALA A 737 23.43 11.88 28.12
C ALA A 737 23.67 11.96 29.64
N SER A 738 24.67 11.22 30.15
CA SER A 738 25.01 11.17 31.58
C SER A 738 25.77 12.43 32.03
N ASP A 739 26.63 12.99 31.19
CA ASP A 739 27.39 14.21 31.52
C ASP A 739 26.50 15.45 31.53
N ARG A 740 25.49 15.50 30.66
CA ARG A 740 24.58 16.64 30.52
C ARG A 740 23.52 16.68 31.62
N GLN A 741 23.27 15.59 32.33
CA GLN A 741 22.38 15.58 33.50
C GLN A 741 22.86 14.66 34.63
N LYS A 742 22.86 15.16 35.87
CA LYS A 742 23.30 14.39 37.05
C LYS A 742 22.21 13.53 37.70
N LYS A 743 21.00 13.50 37.12
CA LYS A 743 19.83 12.82 37.69
C LYS A 743 19.87 11.32 37.41
N ILE A 744 20.20 10.94 36.17
CA ILE A 744 20.21 9.56 35.69
C ILE A 744 21.51 9.33 34.90
N VAL A 745 22.17 8.22 35.18
CA VAL A 745 23.32 7.68 34.47
C VAL A 745 22.83 6.65 33.46
N TYR A 746 23.15 6.89 32.19
CA TYR A 746 22.89 5.96 31.11
C TYR A 746 24.12 5.11 30.85
N LYS A 747 23.91 3.80 30.64
CA LYS A 747 24.97 2.85 30.31
C LYS A 747 24.56 2.04 29.09
N MET A 748 25.52 1.65 28.28
CA MET A 748 25.27 0.73 27.17
C MET A 748 25.51 -0.72 27.62
N LEU A 749 24.84 -1.66 26.97
CA LEU A 749 25.09 -3.09 27.11
C LEU A 749 24.89 -3.75 25.75
N TYR A 750 25.85 -4.54 25.31
CA TYR A 750 25.77 -5.26 24.04
C TYR A 750 25.78 -6.77 24.29
N VAL A 751 24.68 -7.44 23.92
CA VAL A 751 24.47 -8.86 24.22
C VAL A 751 24.47 -9.67 22.93
N LYS A 752 25.54 -10.44 22.73
CA LYS A 752 25.64 -11.41 21.62
C LYS A 752 24.96 -12.71 22.00
N GLN A 753 24.17 -13.26 21.09
CA GLN A 753 23.48 -14.54 21.32
C GLN A 753 24.48 -15.70 21.57
N GLU A 754 25.60 -15.74 20.84
CA GLU A 754 26.62 -16.79 21.02
C GLU A 754 27.27 -16.79 22.42
N GLU A 755 27.39 -15.63 23.04
CA GLU A 755 27.91 -15.47 24.40
C GLU A 755 26.80 -15.70 25.43
N TRP A 756 25.58 -15.24 25.14
CA TRP A 756 24.40 -15.50 25.96
C TRP A 756 24.19 -16.99 26.20
N ASP A 757 24.24 -17.78 25.14
CA ASP A 757 24.02 -19.23 25.18
C ASP A 757 25.06 -19.96 26.05
N LYS A 758 26.26 -19.37 26.20
CA LYS A 758 27.36 -19.93 27.02
C LYS A 758 27.24 -19.56 28.49
N TYR A 759 26.95 -18.30 28.80
CA TYR A 759 27.03 -17.77 30.16
C TYR A 759 25.73 -17.90 30.97
N LYS A 760 24.56 -17.92 30.31
CA LYS A 760 23.21 -18.04 30.93
C LYS A 760 23.10 -17.38 32.32
N PRO A 761 23.22 -16.04 32.39
CA PRO A 761 23.24 -15.33 33.66
C PRO A 761 21.92 -15.50 34.42
N THR A 762 21.98 -15.43 35.76
CA THR A 762 20.79 -15.53 36.62
C THR A 762 20.27 -14.19 37.12
N SER A 763 21.04 -13.11 36.96
CA SER A 763 20.64 -11.75 37.33
C SER A 763 21.18 -10.71 36.33
N PHE A 764 20.53 -9.55 36.24
CA PHE A 764 20.94 -8.49 35.31
C PHE A 764 22.34 -7.95 35.65
N ARG A 765 22.72 -7.91 36.93
CA ARG A 765 24.06 -7.53 37.36
C ARG A 765 25.14 -8.50 36.86
N GLN A 766 24.89 -9.80 36.92
CA GLN A 766 25.82 -10.79 36.37
C GLN A 766 25.96 -10.64 34.84
N LEU A 767 24.85 -10.38 34.16
CA LEU A 767 24.85 -10.07 32.74
C LEU A 767 25.71 -8.83 32.45
N ALA A 768 25.48 -7.73 33.17
CA ALA A 768 26.23 -6.49 33.01
C ALA A 768 27.72 -6.61 33.38
N GLU A 769 28.12 -7.58 34.19
CA GLU A 769 29.52 -7.87 34.51
C GLU A 769 30.18 -8.79 33.46
N ALA A 770 29.43 -9.71 32.86
CA ALA A 770 29.93 -10.65 31.86
C ALA A 770 30.07 -10.03 30.45
N PHE A 771 29.23 -9.04 30.12
CA PHE A 771 29.15 -8.41 28.79
C PHE A 771 29.65 -6.96 28.79
N LYS A 772 30.54 -6.64 29.73
CA LYS A 772 31.04 -5.29 29.98
C LYS A 772 32.26 -4.92 29.15
#